data_AF-A0A9P4J0P8-F1
#
_entry.id   AF-A0A9P4J0P8-F1
#
_cell.length_a   1.000
_cell.length_b   1.000
_cell.length_c   1.000
_cell.angle_alpha   90.00
_cell.angle_beta   90.00
_cell.angle_gamma   90.00
#
_symmetry.space_group_name_H-M   'P 1'
#
loop_
_entity.id
_entity.type
_entity.pdbx_description
1 polymer ?
#
loop_
_entity_poly.entity_id
_entity_poly.type
_entity_poly.pdbx_seq_one_letter_code
_entity_poly.pdbx_strand_id
1 'polypeptide(L)'
;MAPDEAVDFTVRPLPRTNTLDGAFRIHLTTKDLDSLGVKPGELCSLRTAEGTTGTGIAWRSTDANTKTNTPHVKLTDTYRDAFNLKLGNQVSISKSGGKIFHADRVIITDVSELAASEEAKDDDCWAIRCAHILGNVEAIANGIAFEATSRKGLRKRFLIESINSSTRESSSLFFVDDHTKLIMQDESAGPTPGLRVSSLTIISDGIKGLDNELAVLNKILSRLMGEIGGHRLSERHRRQGGVLLCGPSGTGKSLIVDRIASAPWRKVLRIDRGTLSGTSTRMQATIASAFTEALAQQPSVIIMDDLHSIAGSQRDGADVNVADMLVQELDRLKRSRVLVIATAPHPSAVNSILRRPRRLGKELEIPIPDQKARVEILKAIHSGITGSSSDPDFDLVAESIGARTHGYVGADLEKLYEAADDHALDALEDTERVPGRQFPEIILTIEDFEHAMLETRPTAMNEIFVSPPKMSWVQIGGCEDIKQLLSEGFEWSLKHQDVLDVFKLPGDRGVLLYGPPGCSKTMTAQAIAAESGMNFLAVKGGELISMYVGESERAIREVFRKARAAAPSIIFFDEIDAIAGERGSGQSGLNTVTTLLNEMDGIEGLKGVLVLAATNKPETLDPALLRPGRFDNIRYIGPPNTAARRDIFKVKTAGLPIAADVDFDALGAATDGFSGADIAAVCIDATKRAVRNTDAIVPVSAADFEAVLQTARSSIPADMVEDFERWSAGVSRRR
;
A
#
# COMPACT_ATOMS: atom_id res chain seq x y z
N MET A 1 -45.24 -35.39 -24.03
CA MET A 1 -44.25 -35.84 -25.04
C MET A 1 -43.29 -34.66 -25.26
N ALA A 2 -41.99 -34.96 -25.27
CA ALA A 2 -40.87 -34.12 -24.79
C ALA A 2 -40.72 -32.72 -25.45
N PRO A 3 -40.21 -31.70 -24.71
CA PRO A 3 -39.66 -30.49 -25.28
C PRO A 3 -38.12 -30.59 -25.26
N ASP A 4 -37.51 -31.27 -26.24
CA ASP A 4 -36.07 -31.11 -26.58
C ASP A 4 -35.66 -32.02 -27.75
N GLU A 5 -36.36 -31.92 -28.89
CA GLU A 5 -35.73 -32.25 -30.17
C GLU A 5 -35.23 -30.94 -30.78
N ALA A 6 -33.96 -30.62 -30.58
CA ALA A 6 -33.30 -29.51 -31.26
C ALA A 6 -33.29 -29.82 -32.76
N VAL A 7 -34.14 -29.14 -33.53
CA VAL A 7 -34.15 -29.26 -34.99
C VAL A 7 -32.92 -28.51 -35.51
N ASP A 8 -31.98 -29.25 -36.09
CA ASP A 8 -30.80 -28.68 -36.73
C ASP A 8 -31.13 -28.21 -38.15
N PHE A 9 -30.85 -26.95 -38.44
CA PHE A 9 -31.04 -26.33 -39.74
C PHE A 9 -29.70 -26.12 -40.45
N THR A 10 -29.67 -26.35 -41.75
CA THR A 10 -28.47 -26.03 -42.56
C THR A 10 -28.52 -24.58 -43.05
N VAL A 11 -27.47 -23.80 -42.80
CA VAL A 11 -27.38 -22.40 -43.24
C VAL A 11 -27.20 -22.28 -44.75
N ARG A 12 -28.11 -21.55 -45.41
CA ARG A 12 -28.08 -21.18 -46.83
C ARG A 12 -28.03 -19.66 -47.02
N PRO A 13 -27.46 -19.17 -48.13
CA PRO A 13 -27.39 -17.74 -48.39
C PRO A 13 -28.76 -17.18 -48.83
N LEU A 14 -29.07 -15.96 -48.37
CA LEU A 14 -30.10 -15.10 -48.96
C LEU A 14 -29.45 -14.21 -50.05
N PRO A 15 -30.14 -13.88 -51.16
CA PRO A 15 -29.61 -12.97 -52.17
C PRO A 15 -29.15 -11.64 -51.55
N ARG A 16 -28.02 -11.10 -52.03
CA ARG A 16 -27.42 -9.87 -51.50
C ARG A 16 -28.39 -8.69 -51.61
N THR A 17 -28.77 -8.16 -50.45
CA THR A 17 -29.39 -6.84 -50.31
C THR A 17 -28.32 -5.89 -49.79
N ASN A 18 -28.07 -4.79 -50.48
CA ASN A 18 -27.10 -3.76 -50.04
C ASN A 18 -27.65 -2.88 -48.91
N THR A 19 -28.72 -3.31 -48.23
CA THR A 19 -29.44 -2.57 -47.21
C THR A 19 -29.43 -3.35 -45.89
N LEU A 20 -29.32 -2.64 -44.78
CA LEU A 20 -29.47 -3.20 -43.42
C LEU A 20 -30.91 -3.63 -43.10
N ASP A 21 -31.88 -3.18 -43.89
CA ASP A 21 -33.27 -3.60 -43.71
C ASP A 21 -33.40 -5.11 -43.84
N GLY A 22 -33.99 -5.73 -42.82
CA GLY A 22 -34.10 -7.19 -42.71
C GLY A 22 -32.79 -7.94 -42.51
N ALA A 23 -31.67 -7.28 -42.18
CA ALA A 23 -30.38 -7.94 -42.00
C ALA A 23 -30.42 -9.06 -40.96
N PHE A 24 -31.21 -8.90 -39.89
CA PHE A 24 -31.36 -9.86 -38.80
C PHE A 24 -32.57 -10.80 -38.93
N ARG A 25 -33.22 -10.84 -40.09
CA ARG A 25 -34.34 -11.75 -40.34
C ARG A 25 -33.84 -13.14 -40.65
N ILE A 26 -34.32 -14.10 -39.87
CA ILE A 26 -34.09 -15.53 -40.04
C ILE A 26 -35.23 -16.09 -40.90
N HIS A 27 -34.98 -16.33 -42.18
CA HIS A 27 -36.00 -16.78 -43.12
C HIS A 27 -36.21 -18.29 -43.02
N LEU A 28 -37.38 -18.68 -42.52
CA LEU A 28 -37.81 -20.07 -42.33
C LEU A 28 -39.06 -20.37 -43.16
N THR A 29 -39.27 -21.64 -43.51
CA THR A 29 -40.50 -22.03 -44.21
C THR A 29 -41.69 -22.01 -43.25
N THR A 30 -42.92 -21.96 -43.77
CA THR A 30 -44.12 -21.97 -42.91
C THR A 30 -44.17 -23.23 -42.04
N LYS A 31 -43.75 -24.38 -42.56
CA LYS A 31 -43.73 -25.64 -41.80
C LYS A 31 -42.73 -25.61 -40.65
N ASP A 32 -41.57 -24.99 -40.85
CA ASP A 32 -40.50 -24.89 -39.84
C ASP A 32 -40.85 -23.86 -38.75
N LEU A 33 -41.57 -22.79 -39.09
CA LEU A 33 -42.09 -21.85 -38.10
C LEU A 33 -43.13 -22.50 -37.19
N ASP A 34 -44.04 -23.29 -37.78
CA ASP A 34 -45.07 -24.02 -37.04
C ASP A 34 -44.46 -25.11 -36.15
N SER A 35 -43.39 -25.80 -36.59
CA SER A 35 -42.70 -26.83 -35.79
C SER A 35 -41.92 -26.24 -34.61
N LEU A 36 -41.33 -25.05 -34.78
CA LEU A 36 -40.62 -24.33 -33.71
C LEU A 36 -41.57 -23.58 -32.75
N GLY A 37 -42.85 -23.44 -33.09
CA GLY A 37 -43.83 -22.70 -32.30
C GLY A 37 -43.56 -21.18 -32.25
N VAL A 38 -42.91 -20.63 -33.28
CA VAL A 38 -42.52 -19.22 -33.38
C VAL A 38 -43.35 -18.52 -34.44
N LYS A 39 -43.90 -17.34 -34.11
CA LYS A 39 -44.62 -16.50 -35.07
C LYS A 39 -43.67 -15.58 -35.83
N PRO A 40 -43.96 -15.22 -37.10
CA PRO A 40 -43.20 -14.19 -37.81
C PRO A 40 -43.14 -12.89 -36.98
N GLY A 41 -41.95 -12.34 -36.79
CA GLY A 41 -41.68 -11.15 -35.98
C GLY A 41 -41.22 -11.43 -34.54
N GLU A 42 -41.26 -12.67 -34.06
CA GLU A 42 -40.73 -13.04 -32.74
C GLU A 42 -39.20 -13.26 -32.78
N LEU A 43 -38.54 -13.08 -31.64
CA LEU A 43 -37.10 -13.28 -31.50
C LEU A 43 -36.74 -14.76 -31.31
N CYS A 44 -35.71 -15.19 -32.04
CA CYS A 44 -35.12 -16.52 -31.97
C CYS A 44 -33.65 -16.43 -31.59
N SER A 45 -33.20 -17.38 -30.77
CA SER A 45 -31.79 -17.66 -30.58
C SER A 45 -31.35 -18.78 -31.52
N LEU A 46 -30.23 -18.57 -32.17
CA LEU A 46 -29.56 -19.50 -33.06
C LEU A 46 -28.28 -19.94 -32.37
N ARG A 47 -28.10 -21.24 -32.15
CA ARG A 47 -26.92 -21.80 -31.48
C ARG A 47 -26.18 -22.77 -32.40
N THR A 48 -24.88 -22.56 -32.55
CA THR A 48 -23.98 -23.51 -33.24
C THR A 48 -23.49 -24.59 -32.27
N ALA A 49 -23.02 -25.72 -32.82
CA ALA A 49 -22.35 -26.76 -32.02
C ALA A 49 -21.09 -26.26 -31.29
N GLU A 50 -20.48 -25.17 -31.77
CA GLU A 50 -19.29 -24.53 -31.21
C GLU A 50 -19.62 -23.54 -30.06
N GLY A 51 -20.89 -23.43 -29.67
CA GLY A 51 -21.33 -22.58 -28.56
C GLY A 51 -21.59 -21.12 -28.92
N THR A 52 -21.43 -20.72 -30.18
CA THR A 52 -21.79 -19.37 -30.64
C THR A 52 -23.31 -19.22 -30.62
N THR A 53 -23.79 -18.19 -29.93
CA THR A 53 -25.22 -17.85 -29.87
C THR A 53 -25.45 -16.55 -30.62
N GLY A 54 -26.29 -16.59 -31.65
CA GLY A 54 -26.79 -15.42 -32.38
C GLY A 54 -28.25 -15.18 -32.07
N THR A 55 -28.68 -13.93 -32.06
CA THR A 55 -30.11 -13.58 -31.89
C THR A 55 -30.60 -12.96 -33.19
N GLY A 56 -31.79 -13.35 -33.64
CA GLY A 56 -32.41 -12.82 -34.86
C GLY A 56 -33.93 -12.88 -34.80
N ILE A 57 -34.59 -12.30 -35.80
CA ILE A 57 -36.06 -12.17 -35.87
C ILE A 57 -36.60 -13.23 -36.84
N ALA A 58 -37.53 -14.07 -36.41
CA ALA A 58 -38.14 -15.07 -37.27
C ALA A 58 -38.94 -14.41 -38.41
N TRP A 59 -38.70 -14.81 -39.65
CA TRP A 59 -39.41 -14.29 -40.81
C TRP A 59 -39.84 -15.39 -41.78
N ARG A 60 -40.94 -15.14 -42.48
CA ARG A 60 -41.46 -16.10 -43.47
C ARG A 60 -40.61 -16.05 -44.74
N SER A 61 -40.11 -17.20 -45.16
CA SER A 61 -39.41 -17.36 -46.44
C SER A 61 -40.41 -17.33 -47.61
N THR A 62 -40.04 -16.66 -48.71
CA THR A 62 -40.86 -16.53 -49.94
C THR A 62 -40.70 -17.69 -50.92
N ASP A 63 -39.76 -18.60 -50.68
CA ASP A 63 -39.50 -19.72 -51.57
C ASP A 63 -40.56 -20.82 -51.44
N ALA A 64 -41.13 -21.22 -52.57
CA ALA A 64 -41.95 -22.41 -52.66
C ALA A 64 -41.06 -23.66 -52.59
N ASN A 65 -41.11 -24.33 -51.44
CA ASN A 65 -40.78 -25.73 -51.17
C ASN A 65 -39.92 -26.45 -52.25
N THR A 66 -38.60 -26.27 -52.21
CA THR A 66 -37.68 -27.04 -53.05
C THR A 66 -37.52 -28.46 -52.51
N LYS A 67 -37.47 -29.44 -53.43
CA LYS A 67 -37.53 -30.91 -53.24
C LYS A 67 -36.48 -31.57 -52.30
N THR A 68 -35.77 -30.82 -51.47
CA THR A 68 -34.78 -31.35 -50.52
C THR A 68 -35.41 -31.48 -49.14
N ASN A 69 -35.56 -32.72 -48.66
CA ASN A 69 -36.17 -33.07 -47.37
C ASN A 69 -35.34 -32.64 -46.14
N THR A 70 -34.45 -31.66 -46.29
CA THR A 70 -33.56 -31.16 -45.23
C THR A 70 -33.97 -29.76 -44.79
N PRO A 71 -34.22 -29.54 -43.49
CA PRO A 71 -34.53 -28.22 -42.95
C PRO A 71 -33.34 -27.28 -43.18
N HIS A 72 -33.62 -26.11 -43.74
CA HIS A 72 -32.59 -25.12 -44.05
C HIS A 72 -33.09 -23.73 -43.67
N VAL A 73 -32.14 -22.91 -43.24
CA VAL A 73 -32.39 -21.53 -42.85
C VAL A 73 -31.66 -20.60 -43.80
N LYS A 74 -32.34 -19.56 -44.29
CA LYS A 74 -31.69 -18.54 -45.14
C LYS A 74 -31.32 -17.33 -44.29
N LEU A 75 -30.05 -16.96 -44.32
CA LEU A 75 -29.48 -15.83 -43.59
C LEU A 75 -28.78 -14.87 -44.55
N THR A 76 -28.79 -13.59 -44.23
CA THR A 76 -28.04 -12.56 -44.97
C THR A 76 -26.53 -12.75 -44.77
N ASP A 77 -25.73 -12.24 -45.71
CA ASP A 77 -24.26 -12.20 -45.56
C ASP A 77 -23.88 -11.44 -44.28
N THR A 78 -24.55 -10.32 -44.00
CA THR A 78 -24.32 -9.47 -42.82
C THR A 78 -24.56 -10.20 -41.50
N TYR A 79 -25.66 -10.97 -41.38
CA TYR A 79 -25.93 -11.76 -40.17
C TYR A 79 -24.89 -12.86 -39.97
N ARG A 80 -24.47 -13.50 -41.07
CA ARG A 80 -23.46 -14.55 -41.02
C ARG A 80 -22.10 -14.03 -40.60
N ASP A 81 -21.70 -12.87 -41.11
CA ASP A 81 -20.44 -12.21 -40.74
C ASP A 81 -20.45 -11.77 -39.26
N ALA A 82 -21.57 -11.20 -38.78
CA ALA A 82 -21.71 -10.73 -37.40
C ALA A 82 -21.60 -11.84 -36.34
N PHE A 83 -22.14 -13.03 -36.65
CA PHE A 83 -22.13 -14.19 -35.74
C PHE A 83 -21.15 -15.29 -36.18
N ASN A 84 -20.22 -14.98 -37.11
CA ASN A 84 -19.18 -15.87 -37.63
C ASN A 84 -19.71 -17.23 -38.16
N LEU A 85 -20.85 -17.23 -38.85
CA LEU A 85 -21.51 -18.40 -39.41
C LEU A 85 -21.07 -18.67 -40.86
N LYS A 86 -20.59 -19.88 -41.17
CA LYS A 86 -20.26 -20.27 -42.55
C LYS A 86 -21.45 -20.96 -43.23
N LEU A 87 -21.46 -20.93 -44.57
CA LEU A 87 -22.47 -21.66 -45.35
C LEU A 87 -22.34 -23.15 -45.10
N GLY A 88 -23.47 -23.84 -44.91
CA GLY A 88 -23.50 -25.28 -44.64
C GLY A 88 -23.31 -25.67 -43.17
N ASN A 89 -23.07 -24.73 -42.25
CA ASN A 89 -23.10 -25.05 -40.82
C ASN A 89 -24.50 -25.52 -40.40
N GLN A 90 -24.54 -26.49 -39.47
CA GLN A 90 -25.76 -26.88 -38.76
C GLN A 90 -25.97 -25.92 -37.59
N VAL A 91 -27.19 -25.41 -37.46
CA VAL A 91 -27.58 -24.46 -36.43
C VAL A 91 -28.90 -24.89 -35.80
N SER A 92 -28.95 -24.89 -34.47
CA SER A 92 -30.18 -25.13 -33.72
C SER A 92 -30.89 -23.81 -33.49
N ILE A 93 -32.20 -23.75 -33.73
CA ILE A 93 -33.01 -22.54 -33.55
C ILE A 93 -34.00 -22.80 -32.43
N SER A 94 -34.06 -21.89 -31.46
CA SER A 94 -35.01 -21.93 -30.35
C SER A 94 -35.65 -20.56 -30.13
N LYS A 95 -36.85 -20.56 -29.55
CA LYS A 95 -37.55 -19.32 -29.18
C LYS A 95 -36.78 -18.60 -28.08
N SER A 96 -36.42 -17.33 -28.31
CA SER A 96 -35.77 -16.49 -27.31
C SER A 96 -36.81 -15.59 -26.64
N GLY A 97 -36.81 -15.55 -25.30
CA GLY A 97 -37.63 -14.61 -24.53
C GLY A 97 -37.07 -13.19 -24.44
N GLY A 98 -35.94 -12.92 -25.12
CA GLY A 98 -35.28 -11.62 -25.11
C GLY A 98 -36.12 -10.50 -25.72
N LYS A 99 -35.80 -9.25 -25.38
CA LYS A 99 -36.33 -8.04 -26.03
C LYS A 99 -35.23 -7.34 -26.81
N ILE A 100 -35.59 -6.58 -27.84
CA ILE A 100 -34.65 -5.66 -28.51
C ILE A 100 -34.53 -4.44 -27.61
N PHE A 101 -33.30 -4.03 -27.27
CA PHE A 101 -33.06 -2.92 -26.35
C PHE A 101 -32.76 -1.61 -27.09
N HIS A 102 -33.04 -0.49 -26.44
CA HIS A 102 -32.70 0.83 -26.96
C HIS A 102 -31.17 1.06 -26.91
N ALA A 103 -30.59 1.58 -27.99
CA ALA A 103 -29.19 2.01 -28.04
C ALA A 103 -29.04 3.46 -27.56
N ASP A 104 -28.29 3.70 -26.48
CA ASP A 104 -28.03 5.07 -26.01
C ASP A 104 -26.93 5.74 -26.84
N ARG A 105 -25.91 4.97 -27.23
CA ARG A 105 -24.80 5.44 -28.07
C ARG A 105 -24.36 4.37 -29.06
N VAL A 106 -24.16 4.76 -30.31
CA VAL A 106 -23.66 3.89 -31.39
C VAL A 106 -22.41 4.51 -31.99
N ILE A 107 -21.30 3.77 -31.98
CA ILE A 107 -20.02 4.17 -32.57
C ILE A 107 -19.85 3.49 -33.91
N ILE A 108 -19.56 4.29 -34.94
CA ILE A 108 -19.50 3.84 -36.33
C ILE A 108 -18.20 4.34 -36.97
N THR A 109 -17.51 3.46 -37.69
CA THR A 109 -16.22 3.75 -38.32
C THR A 109 -16.37 3.61 -39.84
N ASP A 110 -15.86 4.58 -40.60
CA ASP A 110 -15.76 4.45 -42.07
C ASP A 110 -14.72 3.36 -42.39
N VAL A 111 -15.06 2.38 -43.22
CA VAL A 111 -14.20 1.25 -43.63
C VAL A 111 -14.08 1.18 -45.15
N SER A 112 -14.26 2.31 -45.83
CA SER A 112 -14.19 2.40 -47.28
C SER A 112 -12.73 2.38 -47.75
N GLU A 113 -12.31 1.33 -48.47
CA GLU A 113 -10.98 1.30 -49.10
C GLU A 113 -10.79 2.56 -49.98
N LEU A 114 -9.79 3.37 -49.62
CA LEU A 114 -9.41 4.63 -50.28
C LEU A 114 -9.14 4.41 -51.78
N ALA A 115 -10.17 4.53 -52.61
CA ALA A 115 -10.00 4.86 -54.01
C ALA A 115 -9.51 6.30 -54.08
N ALA A 116 -8.25 6.47 -54.48
CA ALA A 116 -7.61 7.76 -54.67
C ALA A 116 -8.39 8.61 -55.69
N SER A 117 -9.22 9.53 -55.20
CA SER A 117 -9.65 10.70 -55.94
C SER A 117 -9.90 11.84 -54.98
N GLU A 118 -9.22 12.95 -55.27
CA GLU A 118 -9.18 14.21 -54.54
C GLU A 118 -10.57 14.80 -54.24
N GLU A 119 -10.61 15.49 -53.11
CA GLU A 119 -11.45 16.66 -52.81
C GLU A 119 -12.93 16.62 -53.23
N ALA A 120 -13.77 16.25 -52.27
CA ALA A 120 -14.98 17.03 -52.00
C ALA A 120 -15.15 17.17 -50.48
N LYS A 121 -14.81 18.35 -49.96
CA LYS A 121 -15.38 18.88 -48.72
C LYS A 121 -16.90 18.97 -48.90
N ASP A 122 -17.59 17.89 -48.62
CA ASP A 122 -18.98 17.89 -48.18
C ASP A 122 -18.96 17.30 -46.76
N ASP A 123 -18.25 18.01 -45.87
CA ASP A 123 -18.52 17.95 -44.44
C ASP A 123 -19.83 18.69 -44.22
N ASP A 124 -20.92 17.96 -44.37
CA ASP A 124 -21.98 17.96 -43.38
C ASP A 124 -22.99 16.86 -43.77
N CYS A 125 -23.35 16.04 -42.79
CA CYS A 125 -24.48 15.11 -42.78
C CYS A 125 -24.21 13.61 -43.05
N TRP A 126 -22.97 13.08 -43.07
CA TRP A 126 -22.79 11.60 -43.04
C TRP A 126 -23.38 11.00 -41.75
N ALA A 127 -23.20 11.67 -40.60
CA ALA A 127 -23.79 11.24 -39.33
C ALA A 127 -25.33 11.22 -39.38
N ILE A 128 -25.93 12.23 -39.99
CA ILE A 128 -27.39 12.32 -40.17
C ILE A 128 -27.88 11.23 -41.11
N ARG A 129 -27.10 10.90 -42.16
CA ARG A 129 -27.45 9.84 -43.11
C ARG A 129 -27.34 8.46 -42.48
N CYS A 130 -26.28 8.19 -41.74
CA CYS A 130 -26.13 6.95 -40.97
C CYS A 130 -27.22 6.83 -39.90
N ALA A 131 -27.56 7.93 -39.19
CA ALA A 131 -28.66 7.95 -38.24
C ALA A 131 -30.01 7.64 -38.92
N HIS A 132 -30.27 8.21 -40.09
CA HIS A 132 -31.49 7.94 -40.86
C HIS A 132 -31.57 6.50 -41.37
N ILE A 133 -30.44 5.90 -41.77
CA ILE A 133 -30.41 4.50 -42.19
C ILE A 133 -30.66 3.60 -40.97
N LEU A 134 -29.95 3.81 -39.87
CA LEU A 134 -30.04 2.95 -38.69
C LEU A 134 -31.39 3.12 -37.94
N GLY A 135 -31.97 4.31 -37.92
CA GLY A 135 -33.30 4.55 -37.35
C GLY A 135 -34.45 3.92 -38.14
N ASN A 136 -34.22 3.55 -39.41
CA ASN A 136 -35.21 2.84 -40.23
C ASN A 136 -35.03 1.32 -40.20
N VAL A 137 -34.09 0.79 -39.42
CA VAL A 137 -33.78 -0.65 -39.35
C VAL A 137 -34.37 -1.23 -38.05
N GLU A 138 -34.91 -2.45 -38.15
CA GLU A 138 -35.57 -3.14 -37.02
C GLU A 138 -34.60 -3.49 -35.87
N ALA A 139 -33.34 -3.83 -36.20
CA ALA A 139 -32.31 -4.17 -35.21
C ALA A 139 -30.89 -3.96 -35.76
N ILE A 140 -29.95 -3.67 -34.86
CA ILE A 140 -28.51 -3.50 -35.09
C ILE A 140 -27.71 -4.30 -34.06
N ALA A 141 -26.48 -4.68 -34.40
CA ALA A 141 -25.55 -5.38 -33.52
C ALA A 141 -24.11 -4.90 -33.76
N ASN A 142 -23.24 -5.16 -32.78
CA ASN A 142 -21.82 -4.87 -32.89
C ASN A 142 -21.17 -5.69 -34.01
N GLY A 143 -20.22 -5.10 -34.73
CA GLY A 143 -19.44 -5.76 -35.79
C GLY A 143 -20.10 -5.76 -37.17
N ILE A 144 -21.23 -5.06 -37.36
CA ILE A 144 -21.93 -5.02 -38.64
C ILE A 144 -21.45 -3.90 -39.53
N ALA A 145 -21.14 -4.25 -40.78
CA ALA A 145 -20.87 -3.28 -41.83
C ALA A 145 -22.09 -3.01 -42.70
N PHE A 146 -22.29 -1.75 -43.09
CA PHE A 146 -23.35 -1.30 -43.99
C PHE A 146 -22.87 -0.24 -44.96
N GLU A 147 -23.59 -0.09 -46.08
CA GLU A 147 -23.29 0.95 -47.07
C GLU A 147 -24.24 2.13 -46.91
N ALA A 148 -23.69 3.35 -46.89
CA ALA A 148 -24.47 4.58 -46.98
C ALA A 148 -24.13 5.30 -48.29
N THR A 149 -25.18 5.78 -48.96
CA THR A 149 -25.04 6.57 -50.20
C THR A 149 -25.42 8.03 -49.94
N SER A 150 -24.55 8.95 -50.33
CA SER A 150 -24.77 10.40 -50.30
C SER A 150 -25.76 10.85 -51.38
N ARG A 151 -26.32 12.06 -51.23
CA ARG A 151 -27.21 12.69 -52.22
C ARG A 151 -26.57 12.83 -53.61
N LYS A 152 -25.25 12.94 -53.70
CA LYS A 152 -24.49 13.04 -54.95
C LYS A 152 -24.05 11.68 -55.52
N GLY A 153 -24.51 10.56 -54.94
CA GLY A 153 -24.20 9.21 -55.43
C GLY A 153 -22.91 8.58 -54.91
N LEU A 154 -22.16 9.26 -54.03
CA LEU A 154 -20.98 8.69 -53.35
C LEU A 154 -21.41 7.58 -52.39
N ARG A 155 -20.77 6.41 -52.47
CA ARG A 155 -21.01 5.27 -51.59
C ARG A 155 -19.84 5.12 -50.62
N LYS A 156 -20.15 5.00 -49.34
CA LYS A 156 -19.19 4.68 -48.27
C LYS A 156 -19.69 3.48 -47.48
N ARG A 157 -18.76 2.64 -47.04
CA ARG A 157 -19.03 1.49 -46.17
C ARG A 157 -18.65 1.84 -44.74
N PHE A 158 -19.53 1.57 -43.80
CA PHE A 158 -19.40 1.92 -42.40
C PHE A 158 -19.54 0.66 -41.54
N LEU A 159 -18.73 0.54 -40.48
CA LEU A 159 -18.75 -0.57 -39.52
C LEU A 159 -19.26 -0.07 -38.15
N ILE A 160 -20.23 -0.75 -37.57
CA ILE A 160 -20.68 -0.51 -36.19
C ILE A 160 -19.68 -1.17 -35.25
N GLU A 161 -18.84 -0.37 -34.59
CA GLU A 161 -17.76 -0.86 -33.74
C GLU A 161 -18.27 -1.22 -32.34
N SER A 162 -19.11 -0.36 -31.76
CA SER A 162 -19.73 -0.64 -30.46
C SER A 162 -21.05 0.10 -30.25
N ILE A 163 -21.96 -0.57 -29.52
CA ILE A 163 -23.26 -0.08 -29.10
C ILE A 163 -23.32 -0.14 -27.58
N ASN A 164 -23.67 0.97 -26.94
CA ASN A 164 -23.88 1.07 -25.50
C ASN A 164 -25.37 1.23 -25.17
N SER A 165 -25.84 0.48 -24.17
CA SER A 165 -27.18 0.60 -23.58
C SER A 165 -27.06 0.65 -22.05
N SER A 166 -27.89 1.45 -21.41
CA SER A 166 -27.93 1.66 -19.95
C SER A 166 -28.35 0.42 -19.15
N THR A 167 -29.05 -0.53 -19.79
CA THR A 167 -29.42 -1.83 -19.21
C THR A 167 -28.30 -2.86 -19.40
N ARG A 168 -27.70 -3.33 -18.30
CA ARG A 168 -26.58 -4.30 -18.24
C ARG A 168 -26.98 -5.76 -18.57
N GLU A 169 -27.95 -5.99 -19.45
CA GLU A 169 -28.24 -7.33 -19.94
C GLU A 169 -27.44 -7.61 -21.22
N SER A 170 -26.92 -8.83 -21.35
CA SER A 170 -26.13 -9.31 -22.49
C SER A 170 -27.00 -9.52 -23.74
N SER A 171 -27.71 -8.49 -24.18
CA SER A 171 -28.48 -8.56 -25.42
C SER A 171 -27.57 -8.35 -26.63
N SER A 172 -27.77 -9.16 -27.67
CA SER A 172 -27.04 -9.08 -28.93
C SER A 172 -27.67 -8.11 -29.95
N LEU A 173 -28.90 -7.63 -29.72
CA LEU A 173 -29.65 -6.80 -30.66
C LEU A 173 -30.18 -5.52 -30.01
N PHE A 174 -30.00 -4.40 -30.71
CA PHE A 174 -30.43 -3.07 -30.29
C PHE A 174 -31.23 -2.38 -31.39
N PHE A 175 -32.11 -1.44 -31.05
CA PHE A 175 -32.73 -0.53 -32.01
C PHE A 175 -32.26 0.91 -31.78
N VAL A 176 -32.28 1.71 -32.83
CA VAL A 176 -31.89 3.13 -32.83
C VAL A 176 -33.16 3.97 -32.94
N ASP A 177 -33.30 4.96 -32.05
CA ASP A 177 -34.36 5.97 -32.13
C ASP A 177 -33.77 7.39 -32.18
N ASP A 178 -34.64 8.39 -32.12
CA ASP A 178 -34.24 9.81 -32.18
C ASP A 178 -33.40 10.28 -30.96
N HIS A 179 -33.38 9.51 -29.88
CA HIS A 179 -32.59 9.77 -28.66
C HIS A 179 -31.22 9.09 -28.68
N THR A 180 -30.97 8.16 -29.59
CA THR A 180 -29.67 7.51 -29.77
C THR A 180 -28.61 8.50 -30.28
N LYS A 181 -27.47 8.60 -29.58
CA LYS A 181 -26.35 9.42 -30.05
C LYS A 181 -25.39 8.62 -30.93
N LEU A 182 -25.32 8.98 -32.21
CA LEU A 182 -24.41 8.38 -33.20
C LEU A 182 -23.08 9.15 -33.28
N ILE A 183 -21.96 8.43 -33.17
CA ILE A 183 -20.60 8.99 -33.21
C ILE A 183 -19.85 8.35 -34.39
N MET A 184 -19.34 9.17 -35.32
CA MET A 184 -18.51 8.69 -36.44
C MET A 184 -17.02 8.80 -36.12
N GLN A 185 -16.25 7.80 -36.52
CA GLN A 185 -14.81 7.70 -36.33
C GLN A 185 -14.10 7.70 -37.70
N ASP A 186 -13.25 8.68 -37.96
CA ASP A 186 -12.55 8.84 -39.24
C ASP A 186 -11.30 7.95 -39.35
N GLU A 187 -11.15 7.30 -40.50
CA GLU A 187 -10.13 6.31 -40.84
C GLU A 187 -8.71 6.89 -41.06
N SER A 188 -8.51 8.22 -40.99
CA SER A 188 -7.17 8.83 -41.04
C SER A 188 -6.38 8.72 -39.72
N ALA A 189 -6.95 8.05 -38.72
CA ALA A 189 -6.24 7.60 -37.54
C ALA A 189 -5.86 6.12 -37.74
N GLY A 190 -4.58 5.87 -38.07
CA GLY A 190 -3.97 4.55 -37.85
C GLY A 190 -4.21 4.05 -36.41
N PRO A 191 -3.88 2.78 -36.12
CA PRO A 191 -4.51 1.95 -35.09
C PRO A 191 -4.84 2.75 -33.83
N THR A 192 -6.14 2.80 -33.55
CA THR A 192 -6.85 3.63 -32.59
C THR A 192 -5.98 4.12 -31.42
N PRO A 193 -5.73 5.43 -31.28
CA PRO A 193 -5.59 6.02 -29.96
C PRO A 193 -6.86 5.74 -29.19
N GLY A 194 -6.78 4.82 -28.23
CA GLY A 194 -7.87 4.55 -27.28
C GLY A 194 -8.47 5.84 -26.74
N LEU A 195 -9.72 5.71 -26.26
CA LEU A 195 -10.47 6.70 -25.49
C LEU A 195 -9.61 7.90 -25.09
N ARG A 196 -9.94 9.12 -25.57
CA ARG A 196 -9.33 10.33 -25.00
C ARG A 196 -9.54 10.27 -23.50
N VAL A 197 -8.49 9.94 -22.76
CA VAL A 197 -8.49 9.89 -21.31
C VAL A 197 -8.72 11.33 -20.86
N SER A 198 -9.96 11.65 -20.49
CA SER A 198 -10.36 12.99 -20.07
C SER A 198 -9.87 13.29 -18.65
N SER A 199 -9.67 12.25 -17.83
CA SER A 199 -9.12 12.37 -16.48
C SER A 199 -8.39 11.09 -16.09
N LEU A 200 -7.26 11.24 -15.39
CA LEU A 200 -6.52 10.15 -14.76
C LEU A 200 -6.71 10.30 -13.24
N THR A 201 -7.48 9.40 -12.65
CA THR A 201 -7.68 9.33 -11.20
C THR A 201 -7.49 7.90 -10.74
N ILE A 202 -6.69 7.72 -9.70
CA ILE A 202 -6.54 6.46 -8.99
C ILE A 202 -7.73 6.35 -8.03
N ILE A 203 -8.50 5.28 -8.17
CA ILE A 203 -9.60 4.95 -7.27
C ILE A 203 -8.97 4.37 -6.00
N SER A 204 -9.38 4.87 -4.82
CA SER A 204 -8.89 4.41 -3.51
C SER A 204 -9.48 3.08 -3.06
N ASP A 205 -10.30 2.43 -3.90
CA ASP A 205 -11.02 1.21 -3.55
C ASP A 205 -10.05 0.07 -3.26
N GLY A 206 -10.09 -0.47 -2.04
CA GLY A 206 -9.18 -1.51 -1.55
C GLY A 206 -7.77 -1.04 -1.14
N ILE A 207 -7.42 0.25 -1.22
CA ILE A 207 -6.22 0.79 -0.56
C ILE A 207 -6.68 1.71 0.57
N LYS A 208 -6.62 1.20 1.80
CA LYS A 208 -6.90 2.00 2.99
C LYS A 208 -5.63 2.30 3.78
N GLY A 209 -5.61 3.44 4.47
CA GLY A 209 -4.46 3.88 5.28
C GLY A 209 -3.38 4.65 4.52
N LEU A 210 -3.56 4.92 3.22
CA LEU A 210 -2.61 5.65 2.34
C LEU A 210 -3.27 6.81 1.58
N ASP A 211 -4.33 7.39 2.16
CA ASP A 211 -5.14 8.42 1.51
C ASP A 211 -4.35 9.69 1.16
N ASN A 212 -3.39 10.05 2.02
CA ASN A 212 -2.53 11.21 1.82
C ASN A 212 -1.61 11.01 0.61
N GLU A 213 -1.00 9.84 0.51
CA GLU A 213 -0.11 9.43 -0.58
C GLU A 213 -0.88 9.35 -1.90
N LEU A 214 -2.08 8.75 -1.89
CA LEU A 214 -2.98 8.71 -3.04
C LEU A 214 -3.43 10.10 -3.48
N ALA A 215 -3.70 11.01 -2.55
CA ALA A 215 -4.03 12.40 -2.87
C ALA A 215 -2.86 13.13 -3.56
N VAL A 216 -1.62 12.90 -3.08
CA VAL A 216 -0.40 13.44 -3.72
C VAL A 216 -0.23 12.87 -5.13
N LEU A 217 -0.43 11.57 -5.32
CA LEU A 217 -0.34 10.90 -6.63
C LEU A 217 -1.42 11.41 -7.60
N ASN A 218 -2.68 11.52 -7.16
CA ASN A 218 -3.77 12.10 -7.95
C ASN A 218 -3.52 13.58 -8.32
N LYS A 219 -2.84 14.34 -7.46
CA LYS A 219 -2.36 15.69 -7.77
C LYS A 219 -1.24 15.71 -8.82
N ILE A 220 -0.40 14.67 -8.86
CA ILE A 220 0.63 14.51 -9.90
C ILE A 220 -0.03 14.13 -11.24
N LEU A 221 -1.01 13.22 -11.24
CA LEU A 221 -1.75 12.82 -12.43
C LEU A 221 -2.56 13.97 -13.06
N SER A 222 -3.26 14.76 -12.25
CA SER A 222 -3.98 15.95 -12.74
C SER A 222 -3.04 16.99 -13.37
N ARG A 223 -1.86 17.22 -12.77
CA ARG A 223 -0.81 18.06 -13.36
C ARG A 223 -0.25 17.51 -14.67
N LEU A 224 -0.12 16.19 -14.81
CA LEU A 224 0.30 15.54 -16.06
C LEU A 224 -0.72 15.80 -17.19
N MET A 225 -2.01 15.74 -16.86
CA MET A 225 -3.11 16.02 -17.78
C MET A 225 -3.29 17.53 -18.07
N GLY A 226 -2.66 18.39 -17.26
CA GLY A 226 -2.67 19.84 -17.45
C GLY A 226 -3.92 20.52 -16.90
N GLU A 227 -4.63 19.86 -15.98
CA GLU A 227 -5.85 20.34 -15.34
C GLU A 227 -5.60 20.50 -13.84
N ILE A 228 -5.88 21.69 -13.30
CA ILE A 228 -5.98 21.91 -11.85
C ILE A 228 -7.33 22.56 -11.60
N GLY A 229 -8.23 21.87 -10.89
CA GLY A 229 -9.55 22.42 -10.52
C GLY A 229 -10.37 22.92 -11.72
N GLY A 230 -10.26 22.27 -12.88
CA GLY A 230 -10.96 22.67 -14.12
C GLY A 230 -10.26 23.73 -14.97
N HIS A 231 -9.09 24.25 -14.57
CA HIS A 231 -8.32 25.23 -15.35
C HIS A 231 -7.16 24.58 -16.13
N ARG A 232 -7.02 24.95 -17.42
CA ARG A 232 -5.90 24.53 -18.28
C ARG A 232 -4.61 25.26 -17.88
N LEU A 233 -3.60 24.51 -17.46
CA LEU A 233 -2.28 25.03 -17.16
C LEU A 233 -1.50 25.41 -18.43
N SER A 234 -0.82 26.57 -18.39
CA SER A 234 0.18 26.97 -19.38
C SER A 234 1.35 25.97 -19.44
N GLU A 235 1.94 25.76 -20.62
CA GLU A 235 3.01 24.77 -20.83
C GLU A 235 4.23 24.92 -19.89
N ARG A 236 4.51 26.14 -19.40
CA ARG A 236 5.60 26.42 -18.43
C ARG A 236 5.39 25.74 -17.06
N HIS A 237 4.15 25.44 -16.70
CA HIS A 237 3.77 24.86 -15.40
C HIS A 237 3.58 23.33 -15.44
N ARG A 238 3.67 22.70 -16.62
CA ARG A 238 3.72 21.24 -16.76
C ARG A 238 5.10 20.73 -16.33
N ARG A 239 5.33 20.70 -15.02
CA ARG A 239 6.55 20.12 -14.43
C ARG A 239 6.40 18.61 -14.45
N GLN A 240 7.11 17.98 -15.37
CA GLN A 240 7.22 16.53 -15.49
C GLN A 240 8.51 16.04 -14.83
N GLY A 241 8.37 14.93 -14.15
CA GLY A 241 9.43 14.14 -13.53
C GLY A 241 8.80 12.81 -13.13
N GLY A 242 9.61 11.75 -13.11
CA GLY A 242 9.17 10.49 -12.55
C GLY A 242 9.04 10.57 -11.03
N VAL A 243 8.25 9.65 -10.49
CA VAL A 243 8.02 9.49 -9.06
C VAL A 243 8.82 8.30 -8.58
N LEU A 244 9.58 8.49 -7.50
CA LEU A 244 10.25 7.41 -6.78
C LEU A 244 9.44 7.10 -5.52
N LEU A 245 8.82 5.93 -5.49
CA LEU A 245 8.14 5.38 -4.32
C LEU A 245 9.16 4.70 -3.42
N CYS A 246 9.35 5.24 -2.23
CA CYS A 246 10.28 4.74 -1.21
C CYS A 246 9.52 4.23 0.00
N GLY A 247 10.07 3.27 0.73
CA GLY A 247 9.52 2.83 2.00
C GLY A 247 9.97 1.42 2.37
N PRO A 248 9.85 1.02 3.64
CA PRO A 248 10.16 -0.34 4.09
C PRO A 248 9.47 -1.42 3.25
N SER A 249 10.07 -2.61 3.13
CA SER A 249 9.42 -3.74 2.45
C SER A 249 8.06 -4.05 3.09
N GLY A 250 7.08 -4.45 2.28
CA GLY A 250 5.76 -4.85 2.76
C GLY A 250 4.78 -3.71 3.12
N THR A 251 5.12 -2.44 2.93
CA THR A 251 4.19 -1.30 3.16
C THR A 251 3.12 -1.10 2.07
N GLY A 252 3.06 -1.96 1.04
CA GLY A 252 2.08 -1.84 -0.05
C GLY A 252 2.54 -1.02 -1.26
N LYS A 253 3.85 -0.84 -1.46
CA LYS A 253 4.41 -0.16 -2.65
C LYS A 253 3.89 -0.77 -3.97
N SER A 254 3.95 -2.10 -4.08
CA SER A 254 3.49 -2.83 -5.26
C SER A 254 1.97 -2.66 -5.46
N LEU A 255 1.19 -2.67 -4.37
CA LEU A 255 -0.25 -2.44 -4.41
C LEU A 255 -0.60 -1.05 -4.98
N ILE A 256 0.13 0.00 -4.57
CA ILE A 256 -0.04 1.35 -5.14
C ILE A 256 0.31 1.35 -6.62
N VAL A 257 1.42 0.72 -7.01
CA VAL A 257 1.86 0.62 -8.41
C VAL A 257 0.83 -0.11 -9.27
N ASP A 258 0.25 -1.19 -8.77
CA ASP A 258 -0.82 -1.95 -9.43
C ASP A 258 -2.08 -1.10 -9.62
N ARG A 259 -2.47 -0.31 -8.61
CA ARG A 259 -3.60 0.62 -8.76
C ARG A 259 -3.31 1.75 -9.74
N ILE A 260 -2.08 2.25 -9.78
CA ILE A 260 -1.71 3.21 -10.81
C ILE A 260 -1.80 2.56 -12.19
N ALA A 261 -1.33 1.32 -12.37
CA ALA A 261 -1.47 0.60 -13.63
C ALA A 261 -2.94 0.40 -14.05
N SER A 262 -3.85 0.20 -13.10
CA SER A 262 -5.29 0.02 -13.35
C SER A 262 -6.03 1.31 -13.74
N ALA A 263 -5.42 2.49 -13.55
CA ALA A 263 -5.98 3.76 -13.99
C ALA A 263 -6.13 3.77 -15.53
N PRO A 264 -6.99 4.64 -16.10
CA PRO A 264 -7.29 4.62 -17.54
C PRO A 264 -6.15 5.18 -18.38
N TRP A 265 -5.00 4.50 -18.43
CA TRP A 265 -3.88 4.82 -19.31
C TRP A 265 -4.15 4.33 -20.72
N ARG A 266 -3.57 5.01 -21.71
CA ARG A 266 -3.56 4.49 -23.09
C ARG A 266 -2.62 3.30 -23.21
N LYS A 267 -1.52 3.30 -22.44
CA LYS A 267 -0.56 2.21 -22.36
C LYS A 267 0.13 2.16 -21.00
N VAL A 268 0.30 0.95 -20.49
CA VAL A 268 1.06 0.63 -19.28
C VAL A 268 2.23 -0.26 -19.70
N LEU A 269 3.45 0.09 -19.28
CA LEU A 269 4.66 -0.69 -19.53
C LEU A 269 5.35 -0.98 -18.20
N ARG A 270 5.62 -2.26 -17.90
CA ARG A 270 6.40 -2.68 -16.74
C ARG A 270 7.80 -3.10 -17.16
N ILE A 271 8.80 -2.68 -16.40
CA ILE A 271 10.20 -3.02 -16.61
C ILE A 271 10.72 -3.63 -15.31
N ASP A 272 10.76 -4.96 -15.31
CA ASP A 272 11.25 -5.77 -14.19
C ASP A 272 12.60 -6.40 -14.52
N ARG A 273 13.28 -6.91 -13.49
CA ARG A 273 14.53 -7.67 -13.66
C ARG A 273 14.37 -8.86 -14.61
N GLY A 274 13.22 -9.54 -14.57
CA GLY A 274 12.92 -10.68 -15.45
C GLY A 274 12.93 -10.29 -16.93
N THR A 275 12.32 -9.15 -17.27
CA THR A 275 12.34 -8.56 -18.63
C THR A 275 13.72 -8.11 -19.08
N LEU A 276 14.63 -7.86 -18.14
CA LEU A 276 16.00 -7.41 -18.39
C LEU A 276 17.02 -8.56 -18.36
N SER A 277 16.61 -9.83 -18.32
CA SER A 277 17.54 -10.95 -18.36
C SER A 277 18.21 -11.06 -19.75
N GLY A 278 19.51 -10.75 -19.85
CA GLY A 278 20.28 -10.88 -21.09
C GLY A 278 21.56 -10.04 -21.12
N THR A 279 22.21 -9.99 -22.30
CA THR A 279 23.39 -9.14 -22.56
C THR A 279 23.03 -7.65 -22.43
N SER A 280 23.98 -6.81 -22.02
CA SER A 280 23.82 -5.35 -21.86
C SER A 280 23.20 -4.66 -23.07
N THR A 281 23.55 -5.06 -24.30
CA THR A 281 22.97 -4.52 -25.54
C THR A 281 21.48 -4.84 -25.71
N ARG A 282 21.05 -6.04 -25.29
CA ARG A 282 19.64 -6.45 -25.36
C ARG A 282 18.81 -5.71 -24.33
N MET A 283 19.34 -5.55 -23.11
CA MET A 283 18.72 -4.72 -22.07
C MET A 283 18.51 -3.28 -22.55
N GLN A 284 19.51 -2.73 -23.23
CA GLN A 284 19.43 -1.38 -23.81
C GLN A 284 18.36 -1.26 -24.89
N ALA A 285 18.29 -2.22 -25.80
CA ALA A 285 17.25 -2.24 -26.83
C ALA A 285 15.84 -2.35 -26.22
N THR A 286 15.65 -3.19 -25.20
CA THR A 286 14.36 -3.35 -24.52
C THR A 286 13.93 -2.05 -23.84
N ILE A 287 14.83 -1.40 -23.09
CA ILE A 287 14.51 -0.15 -22.39
C ILE A 287 14.23 0.97 -23.40
N ALA A 288 15.06 1.14 -24.43
CA ALA A 288 14.83 2.15 -25.46
C ALA A 288 13.52 1.91 -26.23
N SER A 289 13.18 0.66 -26.52
CA SER A 289 11.92 0.29 -27.18
C SER A 289 10.71 0.62 -26.30
N ALA A 290 10.76 0.30 -25.00
CA ALA A 290 9.69 0.60 -24.05
C ALA A 290 9.43 2.11 -23.94
N PHE A 291 10.48 2.94 -23.85
CA PHE A 291 10.34 4.39 -23.82
C PHE A 291 9.81 4.96 -25.13
N THR A 292 10.20 4.38 -26.27
CA THR A 292 9.70 4.78 -27.59
C THR A 292 8.21 4.44 -27.75
N GLU A 293 7.78 3.26 -27.30
CA GLU A 293 6.38 2.84 -27.30
C GLU A 293 5.54 3.73 -26.37
N ALA A 294 6.06 4.05 -25.17
CA ALA A 294 5.42 4.97 -24.23
C ALA A 294 5.21 6.36 -24.86
N LEU A 295 6.21 6.89 -25.56
CA LEU A 295 6.14 8.17 -26.25
C LEU A 295 5.14 8.15 -27.42
N ALA A 296 4.98 7.03 -28.12
CA ALA A 296 4.00 6.89 -29.19
C ALA A 296 2.56 6.83 -28.66
N GLN A 297 2.34 6.19 -27.50
CA GLN A 297 1.01 5.88 -26.96
C GLN A 297 0.64 6.74 -25.73
N GLN A 298 0.77 8.06 -25.85
CA GLN A 298 0.44 8.98 -24.76
C GLN A 298 -1.09 9.19 -24.58
N PRO A 299 -1.60 9.35 -23.33
CA PRO A 299 -0.87 9.29 -22.06
C PRO A 299 -0.53 7.86 -21.62
N SER A 300 0.71 7.64 -21.20
CA SER A 300 1.23 6.32 -20.83
C SER A 300 2.00 6.36 -19.51
N VAL A 301 2.14 5.19 -18.87
CA VAL A 301 2.93 5.02 -17.65
C VAL A 301 3.98 3.94 -17.83
N ILE A 302 5.19 4.23 -17.37
CA ILE A 302 6.30 3.29 -17.26
C ILE A 302 6.50 3.00 -15.78
N ILE A 303 6.41 1.73 -15.41
CA ILE A 303 6.57 1.23 -14.06
C ILE A 303 7.89 0.45 -14.01
N MET A 304 8.74 0.79 -13.05
CA MET A 304 10.01 0.12 -12.78
C MET A 304 10.00 -0.39 -11.34
N ASP A 305 9.78 -1.69 -11.19
CA ASP A 305 9.79 -2.29 -9.86
C ASP A 305 11.22 -2.62 -9.40
N ASP A 306 11.49 -2.37 -8.11
CA ASP A 306 12.78 -2.59 -7.47
C ASP A 306 13.96 -1.96 -8.22
N LEU A 307 13.89 -0.66 -8.47
CA LEU A 307 14.90 0.10 -9.20
C LEU A 307 16.31 -0.04 -8.59
N HIS A 308 16.42 -0.27 -7.28
CA HIS A 308 17.69 -0.52 -6.61
C HIS A 308 18.44 -1.76 -7.15
N SER A 309 17.71 -2.76 -7.65
CA SER A 309 18.28 -3.97 -8.25
C SER A 309 18.81 -3.73 -9.67
N ILE A 310 18.27 -2.72 -10.37
CA ILE A 310 18.60 -2.36 -11.75
C ILE A 310 19.64 -1.23 -11.81
N ALA A 311 19.54 -0.25 -10.90
CA ALA A 311 20.32 0.99 -10.88
C ALA A 311 20.71 1.40 -9.44
N GLY A 312 21.36 0.48 -8.73
CA GLY A 312 21.85 0.66 -7.37
C GLY A 312 22.93 1.75 -7.21
N SER A 313 23.13 2.23 -5.98
CA SER A 313 23.99 3.38 -5.69
C SER A 313 25.49 3.13 -5.71
N GLN A 314 26.00 1.90 -5.69
CA GLN A 314 27.40 1.54 -5.98
C GLN A 314 27.57 0.01 -5.98
N ARG A 315 28.14 -0.55 -7.05
CA ARG A 315 28.87 -1.83 -7.02
C ARG A 315 30.26 -1.53 -7.56
N ASP A 316 31.28 -1.77 -6.75
CA ASP A 316 32.66 -1.79 -7.23
C ASP A 316 32.79 -2.89 -8.29
N GLY A 317 33.00 -2.48 -9.55
CA GLY A 317 33.27 -3.40 -10.67
C GLY A 317 32.24 -3.38 -11.79
N ALA A 318 32.66 -2.86 -12.95
CA ALA A 318 32.23 -3.17 -14.32
C ALA A 318 30.77 -2.96 -14.81
N ASP A 319 29.76 -2.71 -13.97
CA ASP A 319 28.34 -2.60 -14.42
C ASP A 319 27.77 -1.16 -14.47
N VAL A 320 28.50 -0.20 -15.08
CA VAL A 320 28.12 1.23 -15.08
C VAL A 320 27.07 1.63 -16.15
N ASN A 321 26.64 0.74 -17.04
CA ASN A 321 25.95 1.18 -18.27
C ASN A 321 24.42 1.45 -18.14
N VAL A 322 23.74 0.88 -17.14
CA VAL A 322 22.25 0.91 -17.10
C VAL A 322 21.70 2.22 -16.54
N ALA A 323 22.33 2.77 -15.49
CA ALA A 323 21.88 4.03 -14.87
C ALA A 323 22.04 5.22 -15.83
N ASP A 324 23.16 5.31 -16.54
CA ASP A 324 23.41 6.37 -17.53
C ASP A 324 22.48 6.27 -18.75
N MET A 325 22.11 5.05 -19.15
CA MET A 325 21.12 4.84 -20.19
C MET A 325 19.70 5.27 -19.74
N LEU A 326 19.27 4.89 -18.54
CA LEU A 326 17.99 5.36 -17.98
C LEU A 326 17.96 6.88 -17.87
N VAL A 327 19.10 7.50 -17.53
CA VAL A 327 19.25 8.95 -17.53
C VAL A 327 18.98 9.55 -18.90
N GLN A 328 19.57 8.99 -19.97
CA GLN A 328 19.34 9.47 -21.34
C GLN A 328 17.86 9.37 -21.72
N GLU A 329 17.21 8.24 -21.45
CA GLU A 329 15.80 8.05 -21.77
C GLU A 329 14.86 8.92 -20.94
N LEU A 330 15.11 9.10 -19.63
CA LEU A 330 14.37 10.03 -18.78
C LEU A 330 14.50 11.47 -19.26
N ASP A 331 15.69 11.87 -19.74
CA ASP A 331 15.90 13.21 -20.30
C ASP A 331 15.22 13.40 -21.67
N ARG A 332 14.86 12.32 -22.38
CA ARG A 332 14.06 12.36 -23.63
C ARG A 332 12.57 12.58 -23.38
N LEU A 333 12.05 12.19 -22.20
CA LEU A 333 10.63 12.35 -21.85
C LEU A 333 10.19 13.80 -21.60
N LYS A 334 11.07 14.79 -21.80
CA LYS A 334 10.78 16.21 -21.62
C LYS A 334 9.56 16.63 -22.47
N ARG A 335 8.53 17.17 -21.80
CA ARG A 335 7.28 17.69 -22.39
C ARG A 335 6.32 16.62 -22.95
N SER A 336 6.48 15.36 -22.55
CA SER A 336 5.61 14.23 -22.95
C SER A 336 4.62 13.84 -21.84
N ARG A 337 3.43 13.34 -22.16
CA ARG A 337 2.46 12.83 -21.17
C ARG A 337 2.78 11.39 -20.73
N VAL A 338 4.06 11.14 -20.45
CA VAL A 338 4.56 9.86 -19.95
C VAL A 338 4.91 10.04 -18.49
N LEU A 339 4.31 9.23 -17.61
CA LEU A 339 4.69 9.17 -16.20
C LEU A 339 5.65 8.00 -15.98
N VAL A 340 6.75 8.22 -15.28
CA VAL A 340 7.64 7.14 -14.84
C VAL A 340 7.48 6.96 -13.34
N ILE A 341 7.21 5.74 -12.90
CA ILE A 341 7.15 5.37 -11.48
C ILE A 341 8.20 4.32 -11.23
N ALA A 342 9.03 4.55 -10.23
CA ALA A 342 10.03 3.59 -9.77
C ALA A 342 9.79 3.25 -8.30
N THR A 343 9.99 2.00 -7.91
CA THR A 343 9.96 1.60 -6.51
C THR A 343 11.37 1.31 -6.00
N ALA A 344 11.65 1.65 -4.74
CA ALA A 344 12.88 1.32 -4.04
C ALA A 344 12.61 1.15 -2.53
N PRO A 345 13.44 0.39 -1.80
CA PRO A 345 13.34 0.32 -0.34
C PRO A 345 13.67 1.69 0.29
N HIS A 346 14.76 2.32 -0.15
CA HIS A 346 15.20 3.63 0.34
C HIS A 346 15.70 4.52 -0.82
N PRO A 347 15.60 5.86 -0.70
CA PRO A 347 16.12 6.78 -1.72
C PRO A 347 17.63 6.61 -1.95
N SER A 348 18.38 6.28 -0.90
CA SER A 348 19.83 6.05 -0.95
C SER A 348 20.21 4.77 -1.71
N ALA A 349 19.29 3.82 -1.87
CA ALA A 349 19.53 2.59 -2.62
C ALA A 349 19.61 2.84 -4.14
N VAL A 350 19.10 3.98 -4.61
CA VAL A 350 19.10 4.37 -6.03
C VAL A 350 20.22 5.38 -6.29
N ASN A 351 20.87 5.23 -7.45
CA ASN A 351 21.91 6.14 -7.91
C ASN A 351 21.45 7.61 -7.84
N SER A 352 22.30 8.48 -7.25
CA SER A 352 22.00 9.90 -7.03
C SER A 352 21.76 10.69 -8.32
N ILE A 353 22.29 10.23 -9.46
CA ILE A 353 22.12 10.85 -10.78
C ILE A 353 20.67 10.74 -11.27
N LEU A 354 19.98 9.64 -10.93
CA LEU A 354 18.57 9.42 -11.30
C LEU A 354 17.62 10.26 -10.43
N ARG A 355 18.01 10.60 -9.20
CA ARG A 355 17.24 11.39 -8.23
C ARG A 355 17.28 12.90 -8.48
N ARG A 356 18.03 13.37 -9.49
CA ARG A 356 18.14 14.80 -9.81
C ARG A 356 16.77 15.38 -10.22
N PRO A 357 16.53 16.68 -9.95
CA PRO A 357 15.32 17.37 -10.41
C PRO A 357 15.10 17.18 -11.93
N ARG A 358 13.84 16.94 -12.33
CA ARG A 358 13.39 16.60 -13.71
C ARG A 358 13.57 15.14 -14.15
N ARG A 359 14.23 14.29 -13.35
CA ARG A 359 14.23 12.82 -13.53
C ARG A 359 13.32 12.21 -12.47
N LEU A 360 13.80 11.35 -11.57
CA LEU A 360 13.06 10.85 -10.41
C LEU A 360 13.13 11.82 -9.23
N GLY A 361 12.92 13.11 -9.49
CA GLY A 361 13.06 14.17 -8.47
C GLY A 361 11.86 14.30 -7.53
N LYS A 362 10.81 13.49 -7.71
CA LYS A 362 9.66 13.43 -6.81
C LYS A 362 9.73 12.14 -6.02
N GLU A 363 10.32 12.24 -4.83
CA GLU A 363 10.38 11.15 -3.87
C GLU A 363 9.08 11.18 -3.04
N LEU A 364 8.37 10.06 -3.01
CA LEU A 364 7.21 9.85 -2.16
C LEU A 364 7.56 8.68 -1.23
N GLU A 365 7.74 9.00 0.05
CA GLU A 365 7.99 8.01 1.09
C GLU A 365 6.65 7.50 1.63
N ILE A 366 6.49 6.18 1.63
CA ILE A 366 5.35 5.48 2.20
C ILE A 366 5.73 5.13 3.63
N PRO A 367 5.10 5.78 4.64
CA PRO A 367 5.45 5.57 6.03
C PRO A 367 4.99 4.18 6.52
N ILE A 368 5.48 3.79 7.68
CA ILE A 368 4.92 2.65 8.41
C ILE A 368 3.51 3.05 8.87
N PRO A 369 2.49 2.19 8.68
CA PRO A 369 1.11 2.53 9.05
C PRO A 369 0.98 2.89 10.54
N ASP A 370 0.32 4.01 10.83
CA ASP A 370 -0.06 4.40 12.19
C ASP A 370 -1.21 3.51 12.72
N GLN A 371 -1.61 3.67 13.99
CA GLN A 371 -2.68 2.84 14.56
C GLN A 371 -3.97 2.92 13.74
N LYS A 372 -4.38 4.11 13.30
CA LYS A 372 -5.60 4.32 12.52
C LYS A 372 -5.52 3.65 11.15
N ALA A 373 -4.39 3.78 10.46
CA ALA A 373 -4.12 3.15 9.20
C ALA A 373 -4.11 1.63 9.32
N ARG A 374 -3.52 1.05 10.39
CA ARG A 374 -3.56 -0.41 10.63
C ARG A 374 -4.99 -0.93 10.80
N VAL A 375 -5.83 -0.22 11.56
CA VAL A 375 -7.26 -0.55 11.71
C VAL A 375 -7.94 -0.56 10.35
N GLU A 376 -7.75 0.50 9.55
CA GLU A 376 -8.36 0.58 8.23
C GLU A 376 -7.83 -0.48 7.25
N ILE A 377 -6.56 -0.86 7.34
CA ILE A 377 -5.96 -1.96 6.56
C ILE A 377 -6.61 -3.30 6.95
N LEU A 378 -6.75 -3.60 8.25
CA LEU A 378 -7.40 -4.82 8.72
C LEU A 378 -8.87 -4.90 8.26
N LYS A 379 -9.61 -3.79 8.35
CA LYS A 379 -10.98 -3.70 7.83
C LYS A 379 -11.03 -3.91 6.32
N ALA A 380 -10.05 -3.39 5.56
CA ALA A 380 -9.96 -3.60 4.12
C ALA A 380 -9.74 -5.08 3.76
N ILE A 381 -8.81 -5.75 4.44
CA ILE A 381 -8.52 -7.18 4.26
C ILE A 381 -9.78 -8.00 4.53
N HIS A 382 -10.42 -7.77 5.67
CA HIS A 382 -11.66 -8.45 6.05
C HIS A 382 -12.77 -8.26 5.00
N SER A 383 -13.04 -7.02 4.58
CA SER A 383 -14.06 -6.71 3.58
C SER A 383 -13.79 -7.35 2.20
N GLY A 384 -12.52 -7.54 1.85
CA GLY A 384 -12.12 -8.20 0.61
C GLY A 384 -12.42 -9.70 0.61
N ILE A 385 -12.40 -10.33 1.79
CA ILE A 385 -12.63 -11.77 1.98
C ILE A 385 -14.12 -12.07 2.17
N THR A 386 -14.80 -11.33 3.05
CA THR A 386 -16.22 -11.57 3.37
C THR A 386 -17.17 -10.93 2.36
N GLY A 387 -16.71 -9.97 1.56
CA GLY A 387 -17.55 -9.20 0.64
C GLY A 387 -18.54 -8.25 1.33
N SER A 388 -18.52 -8.19 2.66
CA SER A 388 -19.31 -7.25 3.47
C SER A 388 -18.51 -5.97 3.69
N SER A 389 -19.11 -4.82 3.39
CA SER A 389 -18.45 -3.52 3.56
C SER A 389 -18.40 -3.04 5.01
N SER A 390 -19.15 -3.68 5.91
CA SER A 390 -19.21 -3.30 7.33
C SER A 390 -19.59 -4.50 8.20
N ASP A 391 -18.67 -4.88 9.09
CA ASP A 391 -18.90 -5.82 10.18
C ASP A 391 -18.62 -5.09 11.51
N PRO A 392 -19.65 -4.74 12.29
CA PRO A 392 -19.49 -4.02 13.55
C PRO A 392 -18.69 -4.81 14.60
N ASP A 393 -18.77 -6.13 14.56
CA ASP A 393 -18.09 -6.98 15.54
C ASP A 393 -16.59 -7.06 15.19
N PHE A 394 -16.26 -7.21 13.91
CA PHE A 394 -14.87 -7.16 13.46
C PHE A 394 -14.24 -5.77 13.62
N ASP A 395 -15.01 -4.68 13.52
CA ASP A 395 -14.51 -3.32 13.71
C ASP A 395 -13.90 -3.12 15.11
N LEU A 396 -14.49 -3.73 16.15
CA LEU A 396 -13.96 -3.71 17.52
C LEU A 396 -12.67 -4.55 17.64
N VAL A 397 -12.63 -5.71 16.98
CA VAL A 397 -11.43 -6.56 16.93
C VAL A 397 -10.30 -5.79 16.25
N ALA A 398 -10.56 -5.16 15.11
CA ALA A 398 -9.57 -4.38 14.37
C ALA A 398 -8.99 -3.23 15.21
N GLU A 399 -9.80 -2.52 16.00
CA GLU A 399 -9.34 -1.47 16.90
C GLU A 399 -8.39 -1.98 17.99
N SER A 400 -8.74 -3.11 18.62
CA SER A 400 -7.91 -3.78 19.64
C SER A 400 -6.57 -4.26 19.07
N ILE A 401 -6.61 -4.94 17.92
CA ILE A 401 -5.41 -5.47 17.26
C ILE A 401 -4.54 -4.34 16.70
N GLY A 402 -5.14 -3.29 16.15
CA GLY A 402 -4.44 -2.09 15.68
C GLY A 402 -3.60 -1.43 16.78
N ALA A 403 -4.09 -1.41 18.03
CA ALA A 403 -3.35 -0.87 19.18
C ALA A 403 -2.12 -1.73 19.55
N ARG A 404 -2.20 -3.04 19.34
CA ARG A 404 -1.19 -4.03 19.77
C ARG A 404 -0.15 -4.38 18.71
N THR A 405 -0.44 -4.12 17.43
CA THR A 405 0.42 -4.42 16.27
C THR A 405 1.34 -3.26 15.90
N HIS A 406 2.04 -2.70 16.90
CA HIS A 406 3.00 -1.62 16.63
C HIS A 406 4.08 -2.09 15.67
N GLY A 407 4.41 -1.29 14.66
CA GLY A 407 5.48 -1.60 13.69
C GLY A 407 5.16 -2.69 12.66
N TYR A 408 3.95 -3.25 12.65
CA TYR A 408 3.50 -4.15 11.58
C TYR A 408 3.27 -3.35 10.30
N VAL A 409 3.74 -3.86 9.16
CA VAL A 409 3.42 -3.32 7.83
C VAL A 409 2.21 -4.02 7.23
N GLY A 410 1.64 -3.50 6.14
CA GLY A 410 0.47 -4.09 5.48
C GLY A 410 0.63 -5.59 5.18
N ALA A 411 1.80 -6.01 4.68
CA ALA A 411 2.08 -7.42 4.43
C ALA A 411 2.21 -8.28 5.71
N ASP A 412 2.56 -7.68 6.85
CA ASP A 412 2.58 -8.39 8.13
C ASP A 412 1.16 -8.54 8.67
N LEU A 413 0.32 -7.51 8.50
CA LEU A 413 -1.10 -7.55 8.89
C LEU A 413 -1.89 -8.56 8.04
N GLU A 414 -1.57 -8.68 6.75
CA GLU A 414 -2.14 -9.70 5.87
C GLU A 414 -1.79 -11.10 6.37
N LYS A 415 -0.51 -11.38 6.66
CA LYS A 415 -0.09 -12.65 7.25
C LYS A 415 -0.69 -12.91 8.63
N LEU A 416 -0.82 -11.87 9.45
CA LEU A 416 -1.44 -11.97 10.77
C LEU A 416 -2.92 -12.35 10.63
N TYR A 417 -3.61 -11.78 9.65
CA TYR A 417 -4.99 -12.13 9.34
C TYR A 417 -5.10 -13.58 8.84
N GLU A 418 -4.25 -13.98 7.89
CA GLU A 418 -4.20 -15.36 7.38
C GLU A 418 -3.97 -16.38 8.52
N ALA A 419 -3.01 -16.12 9.41
CA ALA A 419 -2.74 -16.99 10.55
C ALA A 419 -3.90 -17.01 11.57
N ALA A 420 -4.62 -15.90 11.75
CA ALA A 420 -5.82 -15.88 12.60
C ALA A 420 -6.97 -16.68 11.97
N ASP A 421 -7.12 -16.62 10.64
CA ASP A 421 -8.09 -17.42 9.89
C ASP A 421 -7.78 -18.91 9.99
N ASP A 422 -6.50 -19.29 9.87
CA ASP A 422 -6.04 -20.67 10.07
C ASP A 422 -6.34 -21.17 11.49
N HIS A 423 -6.09 -20.36 12.53
CA HIS A 423 -6.42 -20.73 13.91
C HIS A 423 -7.92 -20.88 14.14
N ALA A 424 -8.74 -20.01 13.56
CA ALA A 424 -10.19 -20.11 13.64
C ALA A 424 -10.71 -21.36 12.92
N LEU A 425 -10.09 -21.73 11.79
CA LEU A 425 -10.36 -22.97 11.06
C LEU A 425 -9.99 -24.22 11.87
N ASP A 426 -8.80 -24.25 12.47
CA ASP A 426 -8.34 -25.36 13.29
C ASP A 426 -9.27 -25.58 14.51
N ALA A 427 -9.69 -24.49 15.17
CA ALA A 427 -10.64 -24.57 16.27
C ALA A 427 -12.00 -25.17 15.86
N LEU A 428 -12.43 -24.94 14.62
CA LEU A 428 -13.65 -25.53 14.06
C LEU A 428 -13.48 -27.01 13.71
N GLU A 429 -12.31 -27.44 13.25
CA GLU A 429 -12.02 -28.85 12.96
C GLU A 429 -12.01 -29.73 14.23
N ASP A 430 -11.57 -29.17 15.36
CA ASP A 430 -11.57 -29.85 16.66
C ASP A 430 -12.99 -30.05 17.24
N THR A 431 -13.97 -29.22 16.85
CA THR A 431 -15.39 -29.45 17.14
C THR A 431 -15.98 -30.51 16.21
N GLU A 432 -16.27 -31.69 16.77
CA GLU A 432 -16.78 -32.89 16.08
C GLU A 432 -17.55 -32.63 14.77
N ARG A 433 -16.99 -33.14 13.65
CA ARG A 433 -17.65 -33.22 12.33
C ARG A 433 -18.98 -33.99 12.43
N VAL A 434 -20.07 -33.31 12.73
CA VAL A 434 -21.42 -33.88 12.62
C VAL A 434 -21.85 -33.85 11.15
N PRO A 435 -22.09 -35.00 10.48
CA PRO A 435 -22.49 -35.01 9.07
C PRO A 435 -23.85 -34.32 8.87
N GLY A 436 -23.89 -33.30 8.01
CA GLY A 436 -25.13 -32.66 7.56
C GLY A 436 -25.44 -31.27 8.14
N ARG A 437 -24.56 -30.69 8.98
CA ARG A 437 -24.64 -29.27 9.35
C ARG A 437 -23.91 -28.41 8.31
N GLN A 438 -24.53 -27.30 7.89
CA GLN A 438 -23.81 -26.24 7.16
C GLN A 438 -22.66 -25.76 8.05
N PHE A 439 -21.48 -25.55 7.47
CA PHE A 439 -20.34 -24.98 8.19
C PHE A 439 -20.79 -23.63 8.79
N PRO A 440 -20.59 -23.40 10.09
CA PRO A 440 -20.84 -22.08 10.66
C PRO A 440 -19.94 -21.06 9.94
N GLU A 441 -20.46 -19.84 9.79
CA GLU A 441 -19.68 -18.71 9.28
C GLU A 441 -18.47 -18.50 10.20
N ILE A 442 -17.27 -18.40 9.64
CA ILE A 442 -16.04 -18.22 10.42
C ILE A 442 -16.05 -16.80 10.97
N ILE A 443 -16.10 -16.68 12.29
CA ILE A 443 -16.08 -15.40 12.99
C ILE A 443 -14.73 -15.30 13.69
N LEU A 444 -13.90 -14.36 13.24
CA LEU A 444 -12.59 -14.11 13.83
C LEU A 444 -12.75 -13.39 15.16
N THR A 445 -12.19 -13.98 16.22
CA THR A 445 -12.19 -13.41 17.57
C THR A 445 -10.86 -12.75 17.89
N ILE A 446 -10.81 -11.99 18.99
CA ILE A 446 -9.56 -11.41 19.48
C ILE A 446 -8.55 -12.53 19.82
N GLU A 447 -9.02 -13.65 20.37
CA GLU A 447 -8.15 -14.77 20.78
C GLU A 447 -7.38 -15.37 19.60
N ASP A 448 -8.04 -15.52 18.43
CA ASP A 448 -7.40 -16.03 17.21
C ASP A 448 -6.22 -15.14 16.77
N PHE A 449 -6.41 -13.82 16.83
CA PHE A 449 -5.34 -12.86 16.56
C PHE A 449 -4.25 -12.88 17.64
N GLU A 450 -4.57 -13.14 18.91
CA GLU A 450 -3.55 -13.27 19.96
C GLU A 450 -2.63 -14.46 19.71
N HIS A 451 -3.20 -15.59 19.28
CA HIS A 451 -2.43 -16.76 18.87
C HIS A 451 -1.57 -16.48 17.64
N ALA A 452 -2.17 -15.86 16.60
CA ALA A 452 -1.46 -15.50 15.38
C ALA A 452 -0.29 -14.52 15.61
N MET A 453 -0.39 -13.62 16.60
CA MET A 453 0.67 -12.68 16.99
C MET A 453 1.90 -13.35 17.62
N LEU A 454 1.79 -14.60 18.09
CA LEU A 454 2.94 -15.36 18.61
C LEU A 454 3.81 -15.90 17.47
N GLU A 455 3.21 -16.17 16.32
CA GLU A 455 3.87 -16.76 15.15
C GLU A 455 4.36 -15.69 14.16
N THR A 456 3.55 -14.65 13.96
CA THR A 456 3.89 -13.56 13.05
C THR A 456 4.86 -12.58 13.70
N ARG A 457 5.96 -12.28 12.99
CA ARG A 457 6.95 -11.28 13.42
C ARG A 457 6.92 -10.07 12.49
N PRO A 458 6.97 -8.83 13.01
CA PRO A 458 6.94 -7.63 12.19
C PRO A 458 8.21 -7.48 11.35
N THR A 459 8.04 -7.29 10.03
CA THR A 459 9.12 -7.21 9.05
C THR A 459 9.88 -5.88 9.14
N ALA A 460 9.19 -4.76 9.42
CA ALA A 460 9.85 -3.46 9.54
C ALA A 460 10.81 -3.37 10.75
N MET A 461 10.64 -4.24 11.76
CA MET A 461 11.48 -4.27 12.95
C MET A 461 12.85 -4.96 12.74
N ASN A 462 13.08 -5.61 11.59
CA ASN A 462 14.35 -6.28 11.29
C ASN A 462 15.50 -5.32 10.92
N GLU A 463 15.22 -4.03 10.64
CA GLU A 463 16.24 -3.10 10.13
C GLU A 463 16.49 -1.85 10.99
N ILE A 464 15.99 -1.78 12.23
CA ILE A 464 16.34 -0.88 13.36
C ILE A 464 15.14 -0.88 14.31
N PHE A 465 15.39 -1.18 15.59
CA PHE A 465 14.39 -1.52 16.60
C PHE A 465 13.35 -0.42 16.85
N VAL A 466 12.13 -0.62 16.33
CA VAL A 466 10.92 0.03 16.83
C VAL A 466 10.23 -0.97 17.76
N SER A 467 10.66 -1.05 19.03
CA SER A 467 9.99 -1.92 20.00
C SER A 467 8.83 -1.17 20.63
N PRO A 468 7.59 -1.71 20.64
CA PRO A 468 6.56 -1.14 21.50
C PRO A 468 7.05 -1.21 22.95
N PRO A 469 7.13 -0.07 23.66
CA PRO A 469 7.60 -0.06 25.03
C PRO A 469 6.63 -0.85 25.90
N LYS A 470 7.10 -1.97 26.48
CA LYS A 470 6.30 -2.88 27.31
C LYS A 470 6.12 -2.41 28.76
N MET A 471 6.63 -1.22 29.10
CA MET A 471 6.79 -0.78 30.47
C MET A 471 5.88 0.39 30.80
N SER A 472 5.16 0.32 31.93
CA SER A 472 4.32 1.42 32.44
C SER A 472 4.97 2.10 33.65
N TRP A 473 4.58 3.34 33.96
CA TRP A 473 5.12 4.05 35.13
C TRP A 473 4.87 3.38 36.47
N VAL A 474 3.80 2.58 36.56
CA VAL A 474 3.48 1.77 37.75
C VAL A 474 4.60 0.77 38.06
N GLN A 475 5.37 0.38 37.05
CA GLN A 475 6.50 -0.55 37.20
C GLN A 475 7.81 0.15 37.59
N ILE A 476 7.83 1.47 37.73
CA ILE A 476 9.01 2.26 38.12
C ILE A 476 8.74 2.94 39.47
N GLY A 477 9.35 2.40 40.52
CA GLY A 477 9.30 3.00 41.87
C GLY A 477 10.16 4.27 41.96
N GLY A 478 9.60 5.36 42.48
CA GLY A 478 10.28 6.63 42.70
C GLY A 478 10.42 7.54 41.47
N CYS A 479 11.36 8.50 41.55
CA CYS A 479 11.68 9.50 40.51
C CYS A 479 10.53 10.45 40.11
N GLU A 480 9.61 10.76 41.02
CA GLU A 480 8.39 11.53 40.73
C GLU A 480 8.67 12.89 40.06
N ASP A 481 9.69 13.61 40.54
CA ASP A 481 10.12 14.90 39.97
C ASP A 481 10.51 14.77 38.48
N ILE A 482 11.16 13.66 38.13
CA ILE A 482 11.60 13.38 36.77
C ILE A 482 10.41 12.93 35.92
N LYS A 483 9.49 12.13 36.48
CA LYS A 483 8.26 11.73 35.80
C LYS A 483 7.43 12.96 35.41
N GLN A 484 7.16 13.82 36.39
CA GLN A 484 6.36 15.01 36.19
C GLN A 484 7.01 15.94 35.17
N LEU A 485 8.30 16.24 35.32
CA LEU A 485 8.99 17.16 34.41
C LEU A 485 9.07 16.63 32.97
N LEU A 486 9.33 15.32 32.82
CA LEU A 486 9.33 14.71 31.49
C LEU A 486 7.91 14.75 30.92
N SER A 487 6.91 14.21 31.61
CA SER A 487 5.52 14.19 31.13
C SER A 487 5.00 15.59 30.78
N GLU A 488 5.28 16.61 31.59
CA GLU A 488 4.93 18.01 31.30
C GLU A 488 5.66 18.54 30.05
N GLY A 489 6.98 18.35 29.96
CA GLY A 489 7.76 18.78 28.79
C GLY A 489 7.28 18.11 27.49
N PHE A 490 6.92 16.83 27.55
CA PHE A 490 6.37 16.07 26.43
C PHE A 490 4.98 16.55 26.03
N GLU A 491 4.07 16.73 27.00
CA GLU A 491 2.71 17.18 26.76
C GLU A 491 2.70 18.59 26.13
N TRP A 492 3.57 19.47 26.61
CA TRP A 492 3.76 20.81 26.03
C TRP A 492 4.31 20.76 24.61
N SER A 493 5.30 19.91 24.33
CA SER A 493 5.91 19.76 23.01
C SER A 493 4.95 19.16 21.96
N LEU A 494 3.98 18.34 22.39
CA LEU A 494 3.03 17.66 21.49
C LEU A 494 1.68 18.38 21.36
N LYS A 495 1.04 18.77 22.48
CA LYS A 495 -0.32 19.33 22.49
C LYS A 495 -0.36 20.84 22.32
N HIS A 496 0.73 21.55 22.62
CA HIS A 496 0.78 23.01 22.67
C HIS A 496 1.80 23.62 21.69
N GLN A 497 2.06 22.97 20.55
CA GLN A 497 2.96 23.51 19.51
C GLN A 497 2.53 24.88 19.00
N ASP A 498 1.23 25.10 18.83
CA ASP A 498 0.68 26.37 18.36
C ASP A 498 1.01 27.53 19.33
N VAL A 499 1.04 27.22 20.63
CA VAL A 499 1.40 28.18 21.69
C VAL A 499 2.90 28.45 21.66
N LEU A 500 3.73 27.41 21.55
CA LEU A 500 5.18 27.53 21.45
C LEU A 500 5.61 28.35 20.23
N ASP A 501 4.94 28.18 19.08
CA ASP A 501 5.17 28.95 17.86
C ASP A 501 4.87 30.45 18.03
N VAL A 502 3.75 30.78 18.71
CA VAL A 502 3.34 32.16 18.98
C VAL A 502 4.33 32.86 19.91
N PHE A 503 4.76 32.17 20.97
CA PHE A 503 5.71 32.70 21.94
C PHE A 503 7.19 32.58 21.50
N LYS A 504 7.45 31.95 20.35
CA LYS A 504 8.80 31.65 19.84
C LYS A 504 9.69 30.97 20.89
N LEU A 505 9.08 30.15 21.74
CA LEU A 505 9.82 29.39 22.72
C LEU A 505 10.51 28.23 22.00
N PRO A 506 11.82 28.02 22.19
CA PRO A 506 12.48 26.84 21.66
C PRO A 506 11.86 25.60 22.33
N GLY A 507 11.24 24.71 21.56
CA GLY A 507 10.75 23.45 22.10
C GLY A 507 11.91 22.60 22.62
N ASP A 508 11.66 21.81 23.67
CA ASP A 508 12.65 20.88 24.22
C ASP A 508 13.01 19.83 23.17
N ARG A 509 14.25 19.85 22.66
CA ARG A 509 14.68 19.02 21.51
C ARG A 509 15.39 17.75 21.91
N GLY A 510 16.14 17.82 23.01
CA GLY A 510 16.96 16.73 23.49
C GLY A 510 17.02 16.67 25.01
N VAL A 511 16.83 15.47 25.55
CA VAL A 511 16.99 15.19 26.98
C VAL A 511 18.09 14.16 27.19
N LEU A 512 19.06 14.49 28.04
CA LEU A 512 20.13 13.60 28.46
C LEU A 512 19.88 13.16 29.91
N LEU A 513 19.66 11.86 30.08
CA LEU A 513 19.56 11.18 31.37
C LEU A 513 20.94 10.63 31.75
N TYR A 514 21.46 11.00 32.91
CA TYR A 514 22.75 10.49 33.39
C TYR A 514 22.68 10.10 34.86
N GLY A 515 23.54 9.19 35.27
CA GLY A 515 23.66 8.77 36.67
C GLY A 515 24.23 7.37 36.81
N PRO A 516 24.31 6.83 38.04
CA PRO A 516 24.90 5.53 38.30
C PRO A 516 24.19 4.37 37.59
N PRO A 517 24.90 3.28 37.27
CA PRO A 517 24.31 2.09 36.66
C PRO A 517 23.23 1.48 37.57
N GLY A 518 22.18 0.92 36.97
CA GLY A 518 21.11 0.27 37.73
C GLY A 518 20.01 1.20 38.29
N CYS A 519 20.08 2.51 38.04
CA CYS A 519 19.07 3.50 38.44
C CYS A 519 18.00 3.77 37.36
N SER A 520 17.46 2.72 36.73
CA SER A 520 16.28 2.79 35.84
C SER A 520 16.30 3.77 34.65
N LYS A 521 17.44 4.34 34.23
CA LYS A 521 17.51 5.30 33.09
C LYS A 521 16.83 4.79 31.81
N THR A 522 17.19 3.58 31.38
CA THR A 522 16.59 2.90 30.22
C THR A 522 15.10 2.61 30.43
N MET A 523 14.72 2.20 31.64
CA MET A 523 13.32 1.92 32.00
C MET A 523 12.46 3.19 31.96
N THR A 524 12.96 4.30 32.49
CA THR A 524 12.29 5.60 32.47
C THR A 524 12.00 6.05 31.04
N ALA A 525 12.98 5.93 30.12
CA ALA A 525 12.78 6.28 28.72
C ALA A 525 11.72 5.41 28.04
N GLN A 526 11.67 4.11 28.35
CA GLN A 526 10.64 3.20 27.83
C GLN A 526 9.25 3.53 28.39
N ALA A 527 9.13 3.81 29.69
CA ALA A 527 7.85 4.14 30.30
C ALA A 527 7.22 5.42 29.73
N ILE A 528 8.04 6.44 29.47
CA ILE A 528 7.61 7.68 28.81
C ILE A 528 7.02 7.39 27.44
N ALA A 529 7.68 6.55 26.66
CA ALA A 529 7.23 6.24 25.32
C ALA A 529 5.92 5.44 25.33
N ALA A 530 5.74 4.55 26.32
CA ALA A 530 4.50 3.80 26.49
C ALA A 530 3.32 4.71 26.88
N GLU A 531 3.52 5.61 27.84
CA GLU A 531 2.46 6.52 28.27
C GLU A 531 2.10 7.55 27.19
N SER A 532 3.09 8.00 26.43
CA SER A 532 2.87 9.01 25.39
C SER A 532 2.20 8.46 24.13
N GLY A 533 2.15 7.13 23.95
CA GLY A 533 1.63 6.50 22.73
C GLY A 533 2.39 6.85 21.44
N MET A 534 3.63 7.34 21.56
CA MET A 534 4.46 7.77 20.44
C MET A 534 5.31 6.63 19.89
N ASN A 535 5.76 6.76 18.63
CA ASN A 535 6.68 5.79 18.04
C ASN A 535 8.03 5.82 18.76
N PHE A 536 8.51 4.67 19.26
CA PHE A 536 9.74 4.58 20.05
C PHE A 536 10.84 3.86 19.27
N LEU A 537 11.92 4.59 18.95
CA LEU A 537 13.10 4.06 18.29
C LEU A 537 14.23 3.92 19.31
N ALA A 538 14.50 2.70 19.76
CA ALA A 538 15.58 2.43 20.70
C ALA A 538 16.85 2.03 19.97
N VAL A 539 17.96 2.71 20.25
CA VAL A 539 19.26 2.43 19.65
C VAL A 539 20.29 2.32 20.77
N LYS A 540 20.97 1.17 20.86
CA LYS A 540 22.07 1.00 21.80
C LYS A 540 23.38 1.45 21.16
N GLY A 541 24.18 2.23 21.89
CA GLY A 541 25.45 2.75 21.39
C GLY A 541 26.40 1.67 20.89
N GLY A 542 26.47 0.51 21.58
CA GLY A 542 27.28 -0.62 21.14
C GLY A 542 26.86 -1.25 19.80
N GLU A 543 25.56 -1.24 19.47
CA GLU A 543 25.05 -1.81 18.21
C GLU A 543 25.50 -0.99 17.00
N LEU A 544 25.51 0.34 17.14
CA LEU A 544 25.94 1.26 16.08
C LEU A 544 27.43 1.12 15.71
N ILE A 545 28.26 0.65 16.63
CA ILE A 545 29.71 0.48 16.43
C ILE A 545 30.05 -0.89 15.82
N SER A 546 29.19 -1.90 16.07
CA SER A 546 29.41 -3.28 15.62
C SER A 546 29.22 -3.49 14.10
N MET A 547 28.56 -2.55 13.42
CA MET A 547 28.46 -2.51 11.97
C MET A 547 29.73 -1.88 11.41
N TYR A 548 30.49 -2.63 10.60
CA TYR A 548 31.78 -2.29 9.96
C TYR A 548 32.06 -0.78 9.77
N VAL A 549 33.33 -0.38 9.97
CA VAL A 549 33.85 0.99 9.81
C VAL A 549 33.31 1.66 8.54
N GLY A 550 32.37 2.60 8.71
CA GLY A 550 31.70 3.35 7.63
C GLY A 550 30.16 3.19 7.60
N GLU A 551 29.62 2.06 8.07
CA GLU A 551 28.16 1.84 8.13
C GLU A 551 27.49 2.56 9.31
N SER A 552 28.23 2.83 10.40
CA SER A 552 27.72 3.51 11.61
C SER A 552 27.14 4.89 11.32
N GLU A 553 27.77 5.69 10.45
CA GLU A 553 27.24 7.00 10.04
C GLU A 553 25.93 6.86 9.27
N ARG A 554 25.88 5.89 8.33
CA ARG A 554 24.69 5.64 7.53
C ARG A 554 23.54 5.18 8.42
N ALA A 555 23.83 4.34 9.39
CA ALA A 555 22.86 3.87 10.39
C ALA A 555 22.29 5.04 11.21
N ILE A 556 23.13 5.97 11.69
CA ILE A 556 22.65 7.17 12.40
C ILE A 556 21.73 8.00 11.51
N ARG A 557 22.14 8.33 10.27
CA ARG A 557 21.29 9.10 9.35
C ARG A 557 19.97 8.38 9.08
N GLU A 558 20.00 7.05 8.97
CA GLU A 558 18.81 6.23 8.76
C GLU A 558 17.88 6.22 9.98
N VAL A 559 18.41 6.15 11.21
CA VAL A 559 17.63 6.26 12.44
C VAL A 559 16.88 7.60 12.48
N PHE A 560 17.58 8.71 12.27
CA PHE A 560 16.95 10.03 12.26
C PHE A 560 15.96 10.20 11.10
N ARG A 561 16.23 9.62 9.93
CA ARG A 561 15.30 9.61 8.79
C ARG A 561 14.02 8.84 9.12
N LYS A 562 14.14 7.63 9.68
CA LYS A 562 12.99 6.80 10.10
C LYS A 562 12.18 7.50 11.19
N ALA A 563 12.82 8.10 12.17
CA ALA A 563 12.15 8.87 13.22
C ALA A 563 11.36 10.07 12.66
N ARG A 564 11.92 10.78 11.67
CA ARG A 564 11.20 11.86 10.97
C ARG A 564 10.00 11.34 10.19
N ALA A 565 10.13 10.20 9.50
CA ALA A 565 9.03 9.58 8.77
C ALA A 565 7.93 9.05 9.71
N ALA A 566 8.31 8.65 10.93
CA ALA A 566 7.44 8.16 11.98
C ALA A 566 7.01 9.25 12.98
N ALA A 567 7.13 10.54 12.66
CA ALA A 567 6.70 11.60 13.58
C ALA A 567 5.18 11.55 13.83
N PRO A 568 4.70 11.67 15.09
CA PRO A 568 5.46 11.96 16.31
C PRO A 568 6.23 10.75 16.86
N SER A 569 7.53 10.94 17.14
CA SER A 569 8.42 9.86 17.58
C SER A 569 9.45 10.28 18.62
N ILE A 570 9.92 9.30 19.41
CA ILE A 570 11.02 9.40 20.36
C ILE A 570 12.17 8.54 19.84
N ILE A 571 13.35 9.14 19.68
CA ILE A 571 14.61 8.42 19.48
C ILE A 571 15.28 8.29 20.83
N PHE A 572 15.54 7.06 21.29
CA PHE A 572 16.25 6.78 22.53
C PHE A 572 17.62 6.18 22.25
N PHE A 573 18.68 6.92 22.57
CA PHE A 573 20.06 6.45 22.54
C PHE A 573 20.47 5.94 23.93
N ASP A 574 20.55 4.62 24.09
CA ASP A 574 21.14 4.02 25.29
C ASP A 574 22.66 3.93 25.15
N GLU A 575 23.39 4.11 26.24
CA GLU A 575 24.86 4.10 26.26
C GLU A 575 25.46 5.02 25.18
N ILE A 576 24.96 6.26 25.11
CA ILE A 576 25.39 7.24 24.11
C ILE A 576 26.90 7.54 24.21
N ASP A 577 27.51 7.32 25.37
CA ASP A 577 28.95 7.42 25.59
C ASP A 577 29.77 6.45 24.73
N ALA A 578 29.19 5.33 24.29
CA ALA A 578 29.85 4.41 23.36
C ALA A 578 30.08 5.08 21.98
N ILE A 579 29.09 5.84 21.48
CA ILE A 579 29.17 6.50 20.16
C ILE A 579 29.71 7.93 20.24
N ALA A 580 29.60 8.58 21.40
CA ALA A 580 29.89 9.99 21.63
C ALA A 580 31.05 10.26 22.61
N GLY A 581 31.91 9.27 22.81
CA GLY A 581 33.06 9.35 23.70
C GLY A 581 34.13 10.37 23.28
N GLU A 582 34.58 11.20 24.22
CA GLU A 582 35.70 12.12 24.12
C GLU A 582 37.02 11.33 24.20
N ARG A 583 37.52 10.95 23.03
CA ARG A 583 38.93 10.61 22.71
C ARG A 583 39.70 9.69 23.68
N GLY A 584 40.00 8.49 23.16
CA GLY A 584 41.19 7.71 23.51
C GLY A 584 41.36 6.55 22.52
N SER A 585 42.38 6.61 21.65
CA SER A 585 42.84 5.52 20.77
C SER A 585 41.90 4.95 19.69
N GLY A 586 41.50 5.74 18.69
CA GLY A 586 41.00 5.18 17.42
C GLY A 586 40.38 6.22 16.49
N GLN A 587 40.92 6.37 15.27
CA GLN A 587 40.44 7.31 14.25
C GLN A 587 38.98 7.05 13.76
N SER A 588 38.30 6.00 14.22
CA SER A 588 37.04 5.51 13.63
C SER A 588 35.75 6.16 14.18
N GLY A 589 35.77 6.86 15.32
CA GLY A 589 34.54 7.40 15.95
C GLY A 589 34.23 8.87 15.66
N LEU A 590 35.19 9.65 15.15
CA LEU A 590 35.05 11.10 14.95
C LEU A 590 33.94 11.47 13.95
N ASN A 591 33.78 10.66 12.91
CA ASN A 591 32.78 10.94 11.88
C ASN A 591 31.35 10.58 12.35
N THR A 592 31.22 9.66 13.30
CA THR A 592 29.94 9.25 13.90
C THR A 592 29.38 10.36 14.78
N VAL A 593 30.22 10.96 15.65
CA VAL A 593 29.83 12.10 16.50
C VAL A 593 29.44 13.30 15.67
N THR A 594 30.27 13.68 14.70
CA THR A 594 29.96 14.82 13.83
C THR A 594 28.67 14.60 13.01
N THR A 595 28.41 13.37 12.57
CA THR A 595 27.15 13.01 11.92
C THR A 595 25.96 13.12 12.88
N LEU A 596 26.08 12.63 14.11
CA LEU A 596 25.04 12.77 15.13
C LEU A 596 24.73 14.25 15.41
N LEU A 597 25.75 15.09 15.55
CA LEU A 597 25.60 16.54 15.74
C LEU A 597 24.88 17.19 14.56
N ASN A 598 25.27 16.86 13.32
CA ASN A 598 24.63 17.38 12.12
C ASN A 598 23.17 16.95 12.01
N GLU A 599 22.83 15.70 12.38
CA GLU A 599 21.45 15.21 12.36
C GLU A 599 20.59 15.86 13.46
N MET A 600 21.16 16.11 14.65
CA MET A 600 20.50 16.85 15.74
C MET A 600 20.26 18.32 15.36
N ASP A 601 21.25 19.00 14.79
CA ASP A 601 21.10 20.37 14.28
C ASP A 601 20.13 20.40 13.07
N GLY A 602 20.03 19.30 12.31
CA GLY A 602 19.08 19.13 11.21
C GLY A 602 17.62 18.93 11.65
N ILE A 603 17.35 18.57 12.91
CA ILE A 603 16.00 18.50 13.47
C ILE A 603 15.37 19.90 13.59
N GLU A 604 16.16 20.98 13.58
CA GLU A 604 15.67 22.36 13.70
C GLU A 604 14.58 22.73 12.70
N GLY A 605 14.51 22.06 11.55
CA GLY A 605 13.50 22.28 10.53
C GLY A 605 12.21 21.45 10.64
N LEU A 606 12.14 20.44 11.54
CA LEU A 606 11.09 19.43 11.55
C LEU A 606 10.48 19.22 12.94
N LYS A 607 9.17 19.46 13.03
CA LYS A 607 8.37 19.35 14.27
C LYS A 607 8.03 17.89 14.57
N GLY A 608 8.09 17.49 15.85
CA GLY A 608 7.53 16.22 16.34
C GLY A 608 8.50 15.06 16.55
N VAL A 609 9.82 15.29 16.59
CA VAL A 609 10.81 14.25 16.96
C VAL A 609 11.54 14.69 18.23
N LEU A 610 11.52 13.87 19.28
CA LEU A 610 12.34 14.09 20.47
C LEU A 610 13.51 13.12 20.53
N VAL A 611 14.70 13.63 20.90
CA VAL A 611 15.87 12.81 21.18
C VAL A 611 16.06 12.64 22.69
N LEU A 612 15.91 11.41 23.19
CA LEU A 612 16.30 10.99 24.52
C LEU A 612 17.66 10.27 24.45
N ALA A 613 18.55 10.53 25.41
CA ALA A 613 19.79 9.80 25.53
C ALA A 613 20.07 9.42 26.98
N ALA A 614 20.67 8.25 27.20
CA ALA A 614 21.11 7.78 28.50
C ALA A 614 22.62 7.51 28.52
N THR A 615 23.29 7.92 29.59
CA THR A 615 24.72 7.60 29.83
C THR A 615 24.98 7.23 31.28
N ASN A 616 25.94 6.32 31.49
CA ASN A 616 26.51 6.05 32.81
C ASN A 616 27.82 6.82 33.05
N LYS A 617 28.41 7.41 32.01
CA LYS A 617 29.71 8.09 32.01
C LYS A 617 29.60 9.46 31.36
N PRO A 618 28.96 10.44 32.02
CA PRO A 618 28.76 11.76 31.46
C PRO A 618 30.06 12.55 31.26
N GLU A 619 31.13 12.20 31.99
CA GLU A 619 32.48 12.76 31.87
C GLU A 619 33.18 12.38 30.57
N THR A 620 32.79 11.27 29.94
CA THR A 620 33.35 10.85 28.67
C THR A 620 32.59 11.43 27.48
N LEU A 621 31.52 12.19 27.65
CA LEU A 621 30.75 12.72 26.52
C LEU A 621 31.40 13.95 25.89
N ASP A 622 31.37 14.02 24.56
CA ASP A 622 31.79 15.23 23.83
C ASP A 622 30.99 16.46 24.31
N PRO A 623 31.66 17.51 24.84
CA PRO A 623 31.01 18.73 25.30
C PRO A 623 30.15 19.43 24.23
N ALA A 624 30.39 19.16 22.94
CA ALA A 624 29.58 19.69 21.84
C ALA A 624 28.12 19.24 21.92
N LEU A 625 27.83 18.04 22.45
CA LEU A 625 26.45 17.53 22.60
C LEU A 625 25.64 18.27 23.66
N LEU A 626 26.31 18.85 24.66
CA LEU A 626 25.67 19.53 25.81
C LEU A 626 25.33 21.00 25.53
N ARG A 627 25.71 21.50 24.35
CA ARG A 627 25.46 22.88 23.93
C ARG A 627 23.96 23.14 23.73
N PRO A 628 23.48 24.37 24.00
CA PRO A 628 22.09 24.75 23.70
C PRO A 628 21.72 24.49 22.23
N GLY A 629 20.51 23.98 22.00
CA GLY A 629 19.98 23.53 20.71
C GLY A 629 20.07 22.01 20.48
N ARG A 630 20.75 21.27 21.37
CA ARG A 630 20.99 19.81 21.29
C ARG A 630 20.39 19.10 22.50
N PHE A 631 21.20 18.66 23.46
CA PHE A 631 20.69 18.15 24.74
C PHE A 631 20.43 19.30 25.71
N ASP A 632 19.33 20.00 25.50
CA ASP A 632 18.93 21.17 26.30
C ASP A 632 18.53 20.81 27.72
N ASN A 633 17.99 19.61 27.95
CA ASN A 633 17.62 19.16 29.28
C ASN A 633 18.55 18.05 29.75
N ILE A 634 19.40 18.38 30.72
CA ILE A 634 20.30 17.41 31.35
C ILE A 634 19.72 17.07 32.72
N ARG A 635 19.44 15.79 32.98
CA ARG A 635 18.75 15.33 34.20
C ARG A 635 19.52 14.19 34.86
N TYR A 636 19.81 14.40 36.14
CA TYR A 636 20.46 13.42 36.99
C TYR A 636 19.44 12.42 37.51
N ILE A 637 19.71 11.13 37.35
CA ILE A 637 18.95 10.04 37.96
C ILE A 637 19.84 9.38 39.00
N GLY A 638 19.67 9.80 40.25
CA GLY A 638 20.43 9.29 41.39
C GLY A 638 19.96 7.93 41.92
N PRO A 639 20.62 7.42 42.97
CA PRO A 639 20.16 6.23 43.68
C PRO A 639 18.76 6.46 44.31
N PRO A 640 17.91 5.42 44.40
CA PRO A 640 16.57 5.54 44.96
C PRO A 640 16.61 5.87 46.46
N ASN A 641 15.72 6.77 46.90
CA ASN A 641 15.51 7.06 48.31
C ASN A 641 14.78 5.90 49.03
N THR A 642 14.69 5.93 50.36
CA THR A 642 14.07 4.87 51.18
C THR A 642 12.65 4.52 50.72
N ALA A 643 11.83 5.51 50.40
CA ALA A 643 10.46 5.31 49.92
C ALA A 643 10.44 4.64 48.54
N ALA A 644 11.30 5.08 47.62
CA ALA A 644 11.45 4.49 46.29
C ALA A 644 11.96 3.04 46.38
N ARG A 645 12.90 2.73 47.28
CA ARG A 645 13.39 1.36 47.50
C ARG A 645 12.28 0.43 47.98
N ARG A 646 11.46 0.88 48.94
CA ARG A 646 10.26 0.15 49.37
C ARG A 646 9.32 -0.13 48.19
N ASP A 647 9.05 0.88 47.37
CA ASP A 647 8.15 0.73 46.23
C ASP A 647 8.74 -0.20 45.16
N ILE A 648 10.07 -0.17 44.94
CA ILE A 648 10.78 -1.12 44.07
C ILE A 648 10.63 -2.55 44.60
N PHE A 649 10.79 -2.79 45.90
CA PHE A 649 10.55 -4.11 46.50
C PHE A 649 9.12 -4.60 46.25
N LYS A 650 8.12 -3.74 46.45
CA LYS A 650 6.71 -4.09 46.20
C LYS A 650 6.47 -4.44 44.73
N VAL A 651 7.01 -3.65 43.80
CA VAL A 651 6.87 -3.91 42.36
C VAL A 651 7.59 -5.20 41.95
N LYS A 652 8.80 -5.46 42.46
CA LYS A 652 9.58 -6.65 42.10
C LYS A 652 9.07 -7.94 42.73
N THR A 653 8.34 -7.83 43.83
CA THR A 653 7.67 -8.97 44.48
C THR A 653 6.22 -9.13 44.04
N ALA A 654 5.69 -8.24 43.19
CA ALA A 654 4.34 -8.35 42.65
C ALA A 654 4.22 -9.64 41.82
N GLY A 655 3.43 -10.59 42.33
CA GLY A 655 3.22 -11.91 41.73
C GLY A 655 4.03 -13.04 42.36
N LEU A 656 4.90 -12.76 43.34
CA LEU A 656 5.56 -13.79 44.15
C LEU A 656 4.72 -14.11 45.40
N PRO A 657 4.69 -15.37 45.85
CA PRO A 657 4.14 -15.70 47.17
C PRO A 657 5.09 -15.13 48.23
N ILE A 658 4.66 -14.08 48.92
CA ILE A 658 5.40 -13.42 50.01
C ILE A 658 4.72 -13.74 51.34
N ALA A 659 5.50 -14.06 52.37
CA ALA A 659 4.97 -14.32 53.69
C ALA A 659 4.58 -13.02 54.42
N ALA A 660 3.62 -13.11 55.35
CA ALA A 660 3.06 -11.94 56.05
C ALA A 660 4.06 -11.27 57.02
N ASP A 661 5.20 -11.89 57.29
CA ASP A 661 6.28 -11.38 58.13
C ASP A 661 7.23 -10.43 57.40
N VAL A 662 7.10 -10.27 56.07
CA VAL A 662 7.96 -9.38 55.27
C VAL A 662 7.49 -7.92 55.37
N ASP A 663 8.30 -7.10 56.03
CA ASP A 663 8.10 -5.64 56.11
C ASP A 663 8.93 -4.91 55.04
N PHE A 664 8.25 -4.37 54.03
CA PHE A 664 8.88 -3.62 52.94
C PHE A 664 9.46 -2.27 53.39
N ASP A 665 8.92 -1.63 54.43
CA ASP A 665 9.46 -0.37 54.95
C ASP A 665 10.81 -0.64 55.66
N ALA A 666 10.91 -1.74 56.41
CA ALA A 666 12.17 -2.21 57.00
C ALA A 666 13.22 -2.58 55.95
N LEU A 667 12.82 -3.30 54.88
CA LEU A 667 13.71 -3.63 53.77
C LEU A 667 14.22 -2.37 53.04
N GLY A 668 13.37 -1.37 52.83
CA GLY A 668 13.76 -0.09 52.23
C GLY A 668 14.78 0.68 53.06
N ALA A 669 14.66 0.61 54.39
CA ALA A 669 15.61 1.21 55.33
C ALA A 669 16.95 0.46 55.38
N ALA A 670 16.93 -0.87 55.28
CA ALA A 670 18.12 -1.72 55.37
C ALA A 670 19.00 -1.71 54.09
N THR A 671 18.46 -1.24 52.96
CA THR A 671 19.11 -1.26 51.64
C THR A 671 19.66 0.09 51.21
N ASP A 672 20.24 0.85 52.13
CA ASP A 672 20.77 2.15 51.78
C ASP A 672 21.93 2.08 50.78
N GLY A 673 21.90 2.96 49.77
CA GLY A 673 22.82 2.96 48.64
C GLY A 673 22.55 1.90 47.56
N PHE A 674 21.60 0.98 47.74
CA PHE A 674 21.30 -0.04 46.72
C PHE A 674 20.60 0.58 45.51
N SER A 675 21.01 0.16 44.31
CA SER A 675 20.32 0.51 43.07
C SER A 675 19.03 -0.31 42.88
N GLY A 676 18.18 0.10 41.93
CA GLY A 676 17.01 -0.69 41.57
C GLY A 676 17.36 -2.08 41.01
N ALA A 677 18.52 -2.20 40.36
CA ALA A 677 19.06 -3.49 39.91
C ALA A 677 19.53 -4.36 41.09
N ASP A 678 20.17 -3.77 42.10
CA ASP A 678 20.61 -4.50 43.30
C ASP A 678 19.42 -5.05 44.09
N ILE A 679 18.36 -4.24 44.25
CA ILE A 679 17.12 -4.68 44.91
C ILE A 679 16.45 -5.82 44.15
N ALA A 680 16.44 -5.76 42.81
CA ALA A 680 15.92 -6.85 41.99
C ALA A 680 16.75 -8.13 42.16
N ALA A 681 18.09 -8.02 42.24
CA ALA A 681 18.96 -9.16 42.52
C ALA A 681 18.68 -9.76 43.90
N VAL A 682 18.50 -8.92 44.94
CA VAL A 682 18.11 -9.36 46.29
C VAL A 682 16.79 -10.14 46.26
N CYS A 683 15.77 -9.67 45.54
CA CYS A 683 14.49 -10.38 45.41
C CYS A 683 14.66 -11.74 44.74
N ILE A 684 15.45 -11.82 43.67
CA ILE A 684 15.72 -13.06 42.94
C ILE A 684 16.47 -14.05 43.83
N ASP A 685 17.50 -13.61 44.54
CA ASP A 685 18.32 -14.49 45.38
C ASP A 685 17.57 -14.95 46.63
N ALA A 686 16.70 -14.11 47.21
CA ALA A 686 15.79 -14.50 48.28
C ALA A 686 14.80 -15.57 47.79
N THR A 687 14.25 -15.41 46.57
CA THR A 687 13.36 -16.40 45.95
C THR A 687 14.08 -17.72 45.68
N LYS A 688 15.29 -17.67 45.11
CA LYS A 688 16.10 -18.88 44.88
C LYS A 688 16.41 -19.60 46.19
N ARG A 689 16.67 -18.86 47.26
CA ARG A 689 16.93 -19.43 48.60
C ARG A 689 15.70 -20.15 49.15
N ALA A 690 14.51 -19.55 49.04
CA ALA A 690 13.26 -20.16 49.47
C ALA A 690 12.97 -21.47 48.70
N VAL A 691 13.26 -21.51 47.39
CA VAL A 691 13.01 -22.68 46.53
C VAL A 691 14.09 -23.76 46.64
N ARG A 692 15.31 -23.43 47.10
CA ARG A 692 16.50 -24.32 47.02
C ARG A 692 16.31 -25.71 47.66
N ASN A 693 15.43 -25.84 48.66
CA ASN A 693 15.29 -27.06 49.46
C ASN A 693 13.87 -27.67 49.43
N THR A 694 12.97 -27.21 48.56
CA THR A 694 11.56 -27.68 48.52
C THR A 694 11.00 -27.68 47.10
N ASP A 695 10.33 -28.76 46.70
CA ASP A 695 9.56 -28.86 45.44
C ASP A 695 8.16 -28.23 45.50
N ALA A 696 7.82 -27.57 46.62
CA ALA A 696 6.51 -26.98 46.88
C ALA A 696 6.57 -25.44 46.79
N ILE A 697 5.42 -24.82 46.51
CA ILE A 697 5.27 -23.37 46.50
C ILE A 697 5.34 -22.87 47.96
N VAL A 698 6.51 -22.37 48.36
CA VAL A 698 6.75 -21.79 49.70
C VAL A 698 6.78 -20.27 49.56
N PRO A 699 6.08 -19.52 50.44
CA PRO A 699 6.16 -18.07 50.45
C PRO A 699 7.55 -17.60 50.92
N VAL A 700 8.12 -16.60 50.25
CA VAL A 700 9.42 -16.01 50.62
C VAL A 700 9.26 -15.28 51.96
N SER A 701 10.08 -15.66 52.94
CA SER A 701 10.02 -15.17 54.32
C SER A 701 10.97 -14.00 54.57
N ALA A 702 10.78 -13.28 55.68
CA ALA A 702 11.70 -12.22 56.09
C ALA A 702 13.13 -12.74 56.32
N ALA A 703 13.26 -13.97 56.82
CA ALA A 703 14.56 -14.62 57.05
C ALA A 703 15.35 -14.87 55.75
N ASP A 704 14.67 -15.11 54.63
CA ASP A 704 15.31 -15.29 53.33
C ASP A 704 15.93 -13.98 52.83
N PHE A 705 15.20 -12.86 52.98
CA PHE A 705 15.70 -11.53 52.65
C PHE A 705 16.87 -11.13 53.55
N GLU A 706 16.76 -11.33 54.87
CA GLU A 706 17.81 -10.99 55.82
C GLU A 706 19.12 -11.74 55.52
N ALA A 707 19.02 -13.04 55.22
CA ALA A 707 20.19 -13.84 54.89
C ALA A 707 20.88 -13.41 53.58
N VAL A 708 20.12 -12.93 52.60
CA VAL A 708 20.69 -12.41 51.35
C VAL A 708 21.33 -11.04 51.59
N LEU A 709 20.68 -10.16 52.36
CA LEU A 709 21.19 -8.82 52.68
C LEU A 709 22.54 -8.85 53.42
N GLN A 710 22.82 -9.90 54.21
CA GLN A 710 24.14 -10.08 54.85
C GLN A 710 25.29 -10.27 53.85
N THR A 711 24.99 -10.78 52.65
CA THR A 711 25.98 -11.06 51.60
C THR A 711 25.94 -10.07 50.44
N ALA A 712 24.81 -9.39 50.26
CA ALA A 712 24.61 -8.41 49.22
C ALA A 712 25.49 -7.19 49.45
N ARG A 713 26.06 -6.67 48.35
CA ARG A 713 26.86 -5.43 48.36
C ARG A 713 26.18 -4.41 47.47
N SER A 714 26.21 -3.15 47.89
CA SER A 714 25.77 -2.05 47.03
C SER A 714 26.69 -1.93 45.81
N SER A 715 26.10 -1.78 44.63
CA SER A 715 26.84 -1.48 43.40
C SER A 715 27.19 -0.01 43.25
N ILE A 716 26.62 0.87 44.09
CA ILE A 716 26.83 2.33 44.04
C ILE A 716 27.59 2.77 45.30
N PRO A 717 28.92 2.99 45.20
CA PRO A 717 29.68 3.56 46.30
C PRO A 717 29.42 5.07 46.41
N ALA A 718 29.58 5.63 47.62
CA ALA A 718 29.20 7.02 47.90
C ALA A 718 30.06 8.06 47.17
N ASP A 719 31.33 7.73 46.91
CA ASP A 719 32.27 8.55 46.11
C ASP A 719 31.77 8.76 44.67
N MET A 720 31.23 7.71 44.06
CA MET A 720 30.65 7.77 42.72
C MET A 720 29.46 8.74 42.65
N VAL A 721 28.61 8.79 43.68
CA VAL A 721 27.48 9.71 43.76
C VAL A 721 27.96 11.16 43.83
N GLU A 722 28.97 11.43 44.66
CA GLU A 722 29.57 12.76 44.75
C GLU A 722 30.16 13.23 43.41
N ASP A 723 30.78 12.33 42.64
CA ASP A 723 31.34 12.67 41.34
C ASP A 723 30.26 13.06 40.32
N PHE A 724 29.11 12.38 40.31
CA PHE A 724 27.97 12.78 39.48
C PHE A 724 27.38 14.13 39.90
N GLU A 725 27.25 14.40 41.20
CA GLU A 725 26.77 15.68 41.71
C GLU A 725 27.73 16.83 41.37
N ARG A 726 29.04 16.59 41.49
CA ARG A 726 30.08 17.54 41.06
C ARG A 726 30.02 17.82 39.56
N TRP A 727 29.81 16.78 38.75
CA TRP A 727 29.63 16.93 37.30
C TRP A 727 28.39 17.78 36.98
N SER A 728 27.26 17.49 37.64
CA SER A 728 26.01 18.26 37.53
C SER A 728 26.24 19.76 37.79
N ALA A 729 26.90 20.07 38.90
CA ALA A 729 27.24 21.43 39.29
C ALA A 729 28.20 22.11 38.28
N GLY A 730 29.14 21.34 37.70
CA GLY A 730 30.04 21.80 36.65
C GLY A 730 29.33 22.16 35.34
N VAL A 731 28.33 21.37 34.94
CA VAL A 731 27.51 21.62 33.74
C VAL A 731 26.64 22.85 33.93
N SER A 732 25.99 23.00 35.08
CA SER A 732 25.16 24.17 35.39
C SER A 732 25.95 25.49 35.44
N ARG A 733 27.27 25.44 35.68
CA ARG A 733 28.16 26.61 35.66
C ARG A 733 28.67 26.97 34.26
N ARG A 734 28.62 26.03 33.31
CA ARG A 734 29.08 26.22 31.91
C ARG A 734 27.97 26.71 30.98
N ARG A 735 26.72 26.60 31.42
CA ARG A 735 25.54 27.23 30.82
C ARG A 735 25.28 28.57 31.49
#